data_AF-A0A9W8XMV7-F1
#
_entry.id   AF-A0A9W8XMV7-F1
#
_cell.length_a   1.000
_cell.length_b   1.000
_cell.length_c   1.000
_cell.angle_alpha   90.00
_cell.angle_beta   90.00
_cell.angle_gamma   90.00
#
_symmetry.space_group_name_H-M   'P 1'
#
loop_
_entity.id
_entity.type
_entity.pdbx_description
1 polymer ?
#
loop_
_entity_poly.entity_id
_entity_poly.type
_entity_poly.pdbx_seq_one_letter_code
_entity_poly.pdbx_strand_id
1 'polypeptide(L)'
;MSTSQSMTASSNPSSSSFRSISKGITSSKVSLTSFRRAESSTRIGASSTVVNRLSSKIFSPGTGTTALQSQSSTAPLQSRLAIALQTGNEGGVTERELLSALRNALDSRKSLGYQLLPDSPSITWLLDANTAFVEDPGTLQNILYANKNLKPGDFPNNSSLAAAGSAPGSDTRLAYFGGNPFVTNDGGTYYPWKPVSDPGMRTFDTNIVTWLLGLPIGTRGDAVSANVNIVLSGLKDTAENNTQYALSQLFPNARINGGRTGNNVCDFVGNSSPCLAGASLLIVGDNRNPGDDTVANAVVKTYRNGLPLLVMTEDGNYAPDSWKITQQLGLTLGQNYFEGQKVINNSLKSYQAPSSIINDDFRTDVLQVYSSLSSDPLRPADYAVCIASNGNLTRTIRMGECVETPPTGVTAHALPYFGAAHRLQTSINSISSNGLDIFKTTNGVNTETLRLLTLLANKIRVGPRGMSTDTAVAIRYPINTRTDGVAVTRALFADWIVPMSTASTPRAFDLGSLWCHDGAVYEAGNCTAPSFPDFMSYQLALDSTLNDEWTSTGYTQIPGRPATITLTNDPGIPVAVRTFATRNADSRTAEYSAAGASLYNRPQFPVSVWIPLKPGIPTVMNSPYGGPLYISLDGTGLTSPRQASFLLQDVSKHFAVLNASNDNALTQLAQDLTRSPAYWVDIKGSGFELHVPARKLAQSLAPGGIELNLGDNRRLYYNSTLTGLSQLMIDYKTSWAEREYRMAGLKIDGEPMTTSLPLEVQQLCQHLSWDCLNETIHRITEVQHLTYDAYAACGQLCSGNPITASTVPAPIAWGEGHELGHNLQRQALDIYWPDTSLGKQLGAINTWANYSMRSTEVSNNIFPYFNQWTYFRLTLPARFHTGVDDGPLRRHDVQDMTILFSAHQSAYSRLQQNGQSVVLDNTCKVLGSFPIGTRSDVMLADAVWSNDGYAVNNGERLSFYFALPQILQGNPLANGVILADGRNIYTLMYQAARLFSAYATDAATWQAHAASLGFSRYSYTNDTVYGAGRTVNDMIGNDFLVVVLSQMTRYDFRPYFAAHGIFYTALANTQVAANAASVGYRTLGSPHAVLGDQYPKTNLSITPVGGSGAYVTRNVGIDIGNAATVWPGADNDGDGKPEDLVGFHPKNCPGVTVGAA
;
A
#
# COMPACT_ATOMS: atom_id res chain seq x y z
N MET A 1 -11.81 36.46 -53.46
CA MET A 1 -13.11 36.61 -54.15
C MET A 1 -13.95 35.42 -53.71
N SER A 2 -15.10 35.48 -53.05
CA SER A 2 -16.04 36.53 -52.61
C SER A 2 -16.97 35.79 -51.62
N THR A 3 -17.02 36.17 -50.33
CA THR A 3 -18.19 36.79 -49.63
C THR A 3 -19.50 35.97 -49.70
N SER A 4 -20.28 35.76 -48.64
CA SER A 4 -20.76 36.72 -47.62
C SER A 4 -21.58 36.00 -46.51
N GLN A 5 -21.39 36.35 -45.22
CA GLN A 5 -22.36 37.06 -44.32
C GLN A 5 -23.57 36.23 -43.82
N SER A 6 -24.12 36.36 -42.59
CA SER A 6 -24.02 37.29 -41.45
C SER A 6 -24.61 36.60 -40.19
N MET A 7 -24.09 36.87 -38.98
CA MET A 7 -24.64 37.70 -37.87
C MET A 7 -25.63 37.07 -36.86
N THR A 8 -25.17 37.08 -35.60
CA THR A 8 -25.82 37.52 -34.33
C THR A 8 -26.96 36.74 -33.64
N ALA A 9 -26.64 36.35 -32.39
CA ALA A 9 -27.28 36.71 -31.11
C ALA A 9 -28.56 35.98 -30.58
N SER A 10 -28.33 35.40 -29.39
CA SER A 10 -29.11 35.42 -28.12
C SER A 10 -30.51 34.78 -27.97
N SER A 11 -30.54 33.84 -27.01
CA SER A 11 -31.51 33.64 -25.90
C SER A 11 -32.98 33.25 -26.16
N ASN A 12 -33.33 32.00 -25.76
CA ASN A 12 -34.42 31.51 -24.86
C ASN A 12 -35.86 32.12 -24.91
N PRO A 13 -36.95 31.52 -24.36
CA PRO A 13 -37.13 30.22 -23.67
C PRO A 13 -38.49 29.47 -23.95
N SER A 14 -38.69 28.35 -23.22
CA SER A 14 -39.92 27.88 -22.51
C SER A 14 -41.16 27.25 -23.21
N SER A 15 -41.43 25.99 -22.81
CA SER A 15 -42.69 25.37 -22.28
C SER A 15 -44.03 25.52 -23.05
N SER A 16 -44.84 24.48 -23.31
CA SER A 16 -45.72 23.75 -22.36
C SER A 16 -46.80 23.01 -23.23
N SER A 17 -47.11 21.71 -23.10
CA SER A 17 -48.01 20.99 -22.15
C SER A 17 -49.46 20.72 -22.65
N PHE A 18 -49.94 19.47 -22.41
CA PHE A 18 -51.35 18.98 -22.28
C PHE A 18 -52.28 19.00 -23.54
N ARG A 19 -53.30 18.15 -23.77
CA ARG A 19 -54.06 17.12 -23.01
C ARG A 19 -54.89 16.22 -23.97
N SER A 20 -55.23 15.02 -23.48
CA SER A 20 -56.29 14.02 -23.79
C SER A 20 -57.37 14.25 -24.87
N ILE A 21 -57.93 13.13 -25.42
CA ILE A 21 -59.37 12.76 -25.35
C ILE A 21 -59.57 11.25 -25.66
N SER A 22 -60.54 10.65 -24.96
CA SER A 22 -61.04 9.27 -24.98
C SER A 22 -62.42 9.13 -25.65
N LYS A 23 -62.78 7.92 -26.14
CA LYS A 23 -64.12 7.22 -26.21
C LYS A 23 -64.01 6.08 -27.25
N GLY A 24 -64.54 4.85 -27.17
CA GLY A 24 -65.46 4.13 -26.28
C GLY A 24 -66.46 3.29 -27.13
N ILE A 25 -66.91 2.11 -26.64
CA ILE A 25 -68.11 1.26 -27.02
C ILE A 25 -67.83 0.05 -27.98
N THR A 26 -68.28 -1.24 -27.84
CA THR A 26 -68.95 -2.13 -26.84
C THR A 26 -68.86 -3.64 -27.26
N SER A 27 -69.32 -4.54 -26.37
CA SER A 27 -69.29 -6.02 -26.21
C SER A 27 -70.05 -6.99 -27.15
N SER A 28 -69.77 -8.31 -27.04
CA SER A 28 -70.76 -9.42 -26.85
C SER A 28 -70.14 -10.79 -26.45
N LYS A 29 -70.96 -11.68 -25.84
CA LYS A 29 -70.71 -13.00 -25.18
C LYS A 29 -71.17 -14.20 -26.05
N VAL A 30 -70.79 -15.45 -25.68
CA VAL A 30 -71.56 -16.74 -25.54
C VAL A 30 -70.56 -17.95 -25.40
N SER A 31 -70.50 -18.68 -24.25
CA SER A 31 -70.82 -20.12 -23.91
C SER A 31 -70.10 -21.25 -24.69
N LEU A 32 -69.93 -22.53 -24.30
CA LEU A 32 -70.01 -23.43 -23.10
C LEU A 32 -69.44 -24.82 -23.55
N THR A 33 -68.74 -25.65 -22.74
CA THR A 33 -69.19 -26.96 -22.14
C THR A 33 -67.94 -27.64 -21.49
N SER A 34 -67.84 -27.91 -20.17
CA SER A 34 -68.39 -28.99 -19.29
C SER A 34 -67.62 -30.34 -19.41
N PHE A 35 -67.30 -31.18 -18.40
CA PHE A 35 -67.78 -31.39 -17.01
C PHE A 35 -66.82 -32.31 -16.19
N ARG A 36 -66.76 -32.08 -14.87
CA ARG A 36 -66.76 -33.03 -13.71
C ARG A 36 -65.51 -33.80 -13.18
N ARG A 37 -65.61 -33.99 -11.86
CA ARG A 37 -64.72 -34.46 -10.79
C ARG A 37 -65.08 -35.91 -10.39
N ALA A 38 -64.13 -36.71 -9.91
CA ALA A 38 -64.42 -37.87 -9.05
C ALA A 38 -63.22 -38.24 -8.15
N GLU A 39 -63.50 -38.34 -6.85
CA GLU A 39 -62.70 -39.02 -5.81
C GLU A 39 -63.03 -40.52 -5.79
N SER A 40 -62.09 -41.39 -5.40
CA SER A 40 -62.28 -42.49 -4.42
C SER A 40 -60.93 -43.21 -4.21
N SER A 41 -60.41 -43.23 -2.98
CA SER A 41 -60.42 -44.36 -2.02
C SER A 41 -59.49 -45.53 -2.35
N THR A 42 -58.51 -45.79 -1.48
CA THR A 42 -58.32 -47.12 -0.86
C THR A 42 -57.37 -47.05 0.33
N ARG A 43 -57.81 -47.68 1.42
CA ARG A 43 -57.10 -47.94 2.68
C ARG A 43 -56.06 -49.05 2.50
N ILE A 44 -55.16 -49.15 3.50
CA ILE A 44 -54.54 -50.33 4.17
C ILE A 44 -53.16 -49.82 4.62
N GLY A 45 -52.67 -49.95 5.86
CA GLY A 45 -53.01 -50.78 6.99
C GLY A 45 -51.73 -50.86 7.84
N ALA A 46 -51.90 -50.91 9.16
CA ALA A 46 -50.86 -50.83 10.17
C ALA A 46 -49.79 -51.94 10.10
N SER A 47 -48.60 -51.68 10.66
CA SER A 47 -48.15 -52.21 11.96
C SER A 47 -46.63 -52.42 12.04
N SER A 48 -46.06 -51.94 13.14
CA SER A 48 -44.93 -52.46 13.95
C SER A 48 -44.02 -53.56 13.37
N THR A 49 -42.70 -53.46 13.55
CA THR A 49 -41.98 -53.93 14.77
C THR A 49 -40.45 -53.81 14.57
N VAL A 50 -39.81 -53.40 15.67
CA VAL A 50 -38.39 -53.41 16.08
C VAL A 50 -37.57 -54.61 15.59
N VAL A 51 -36.28 -54.41 15.24
CA VAL A 51 -35.07 -55.08 15.82
C VAL A 51 -33.77 -54.53 15.20
N ASN A 52 -32.84 -54.14 16.08
CA ASN A 52 -31.44 -53.78 15.83
C ASN A 52 -30.57 -54.96 15.32
N ARG A 53 -29.63 -54.71 14.40
CA ARG A 53 -28.17 -54.88 14.60
C ARG A 53 -27.35 -54.68 13.31
N LEU A 54 -26.41 -53.73 13.40
CA LEU A 54 -24.99 -53.75 12.98
C LEU A 54 -24.62 -54.41 11.63
N SER A 55 -24.13 -53.60 10.68
CA SER A 55 -22.74 -53.69 10.17
C SER A 55 -22.46 -52.71 9.01
N SER A 56 -21.29 -52.08 9.09
CA SER A 56 -20.43 -51.55 8.02
C SER A 56 -21.07 -50.90 6.78
N LYS A 57 -20.90 -49.57 6.64
CA LYS A 57 -20.91 -48.90 5.34
C LYS A 57 -19.60 -48.18 5.06
N ILE A 58 -18.90 -48.74 4.08
CA ILE A 58 -18.00 -48.07 3.15
C ILE A 58 -18.75 -46.88 2.53
N PHE A 59 -18.16 -45.69 2.62
CA PHE A 59 -18.70 -44.45 2.07
C PHE A 59 -18.31 -44.34 0.59
N SER A 60 -19.29 -44.41 -0.31
CA SER A 60 -19.19 -43.86 -1.66
C SER A 60 -19.78 -42.43 -1.65
N PRO A 61 -19.19 -41.46 -2.37
CA PRO A 61 -19.65 -40.07 -2.38
C PRO A 61 -20.89 -39.95 -3.28
N GLY A 62 -22.06 -39.96 -2.65
CA GLY A 62 -23.33 -39.57 -3.27
C GLY A 62 -23.59 -38.09 -3.04
N THR A 63 -23.99 -37.40 -4.11
CA THR A 63 -24.64 -36.08 -4.15
C THR A 63 -25.47 -35.78 -2.90
N GLY A 64 -24.90 -35.00 -1.98
CA GLY A 64 -25.54 -34.53 -0.76
C GLY A 64 -25.95 -33.07 -0.86
N THR A 65 -26.98 -32.78 -1.63
CA THR A 65 -27.86 -31.63 -1.38
C THR A 65 -28.69 -31.94 -0.14
N THR A 66 -28.08 -31.88 1.06
CA THR A 66 -28.83 -31.99 2.32
C THR A 66 -29.31 -30.62 2.78
N ALA A 67 -30.56 -30.34 2.42
CA ALA A 67 -31.60 -29.81 3.29
C ALA A 67 -31.17 -29.06 4.56
N LEU A 68 -30.95 -27.75 4.44
CA LEU A 68 -31.11 -26.77 5.52
C LEU A 68 -31.91 -25.58 4.97
N GLN A 69 -33.06 -25.84 4.36
CA GLN A 69 -34.02 -24.81 3.96
C GLN A 69 -35.45 -25.23 4.31
N SER A 70 -35.79 -25.03 5.58
CA SER A 70 -37.09 -24.52 6.04
C SER A 70 -37.04 -24.38 7.56
N GLN A 71 -36.24 -23.43 8.09
CA GLN A 71 -36.43 -23.03 9.48
C GLN A 71 -37.81 -22.36 9.58
N SER A 72 -38.69 -22.89 10.42
CA SER A 72 -39.96 -22.21 10.66
C SER A 72 -39.66 -20.86 11.31
N SER A 73 -40.25 -19.79 10.76
CA SER A 73 -40.26 -18.45 11.35
C SER A 73 -40.92 -18.41 12.74
N THR A 74 -41.36 -19.56 13.26
CA THR A 74 -42.07 -19.75 14.53
C THR A 74 -41.15 -20.16 15.69
N ALA A 75 -39.87 -20.47 15.44
CA ALA A 75 -38.93 -20.81 16.51
C ALA A 75 -38.58 -19.56 17.39
N PRO A 76 -38.37 -19.73 18.71
CA PRO A 76 -37.98 -18.63 19.59
C PRO A 76 -36.70 -17.91 19.11
N LEU A 77 -36.62 -16.59 19.31
CA LEU A 77 -35.47 -15.77 18.90
C LEU A 77 -34.14 -16.33 19.42
N GLN A 78 -34.09 -16.74 20.69
CA GLN A 78 -32.86 -17.25 21.29
C GLN A 78 -32.28 -18.46 20.53
N SER A 79 -33.14 -19.37 20.05
CA SER A 79 -32.71 -20.54 19.29
C SER A 79 -32.25 -20.16 17.88
N ARG A 80 -32.98 -19.25 17.20
CA ARG A 80 -32.59 -18.77 15.87
C ARG A 80 -31.27 -17.98 15.92
N LEU A 81 -31.11 -17.12 16.93
CA LEU A 81 -29.90 -16.34 17.15
C LEU A 81 -28.70 -17.24 17.48
N ALA A 82 -28.87 -18.26 18.33
CA ALA A 82 -27.81 -19.22 18.61
C ALA A 82 -27.34 -19.94 17.34
N ILE A 83 -28.27 -20.34 16.47
CA ILE A 83 -27.91 -20.94 15.17
C ILE A 83 -27.20 -19.94 14.28
N ALA A 84 -27.66 -18.68 14.21
CA ALA A 84 -27.00 -17.64 13.43
C ALA A 84 -25.56 -17.37 13.94
N LEU A 85 -25.35 -17.30 15.26
CA LEU A 85 -24.03 -17.10 15.88
C LEU A 85 -23.08 -18.29 15.72
N GLN A 86 -23.61 -19.50 15.57
CA GLN A 86 -22.81 -20.71 15.34
C GLN A 86 -22.48 -20.90 13.86
N THR A 87 -23.44 -20.60 12.98
CA THR A 87 -23.35 -20.91 11.55
C THR A 87 -22.94 -19.71 10.72
N GLY A 88 -22.97 -18.49 11.25
CA GLY A 88 -22.79 -17.26 10.50
C GLY A 88 -23.92 -16.90 9.53
N ASN A 89 -25.03 -17.65 9.53
CA ASN A 89 -26.15 -17.43 8.63
C ASN A 89 -27.19 -16.47 9.25
N GLU A 90 -27.30 -15.28 8.68
CA GLU A 90 -28.22 -14.23 9.11
C GLU A 90 -29.68 -14.43 8.68
N GLY A 91 -29.98 -15.41 7.81
CA GLY A 91 -31.31 -15.58 7.21
C GLY A 91 -32.42 -15.95 8.21
N GLY A 92 -32.06 -16.44 9.39
CA GLY A 92 -33.01 -16.79 10.45
C GLY A 92 -33.30 -15.66 11.44
N VAL A 93 -32.70 -14.47 11.30
CA VAL A 93 -32.83 -13.33 12.24
C VAL A 93 -33.05 -12.01 11.51
N THR A 94 -33.90 -11.13 12.04
CA THR A 94 -34.14 -9.80 11.44
C THR A 94 -33.03 -8.82 11.83
N GLU A 95 -32.89 -7.73 11.08
CA GLU A 95 -31.99 -6.63 11.46
C GLU A 95 -32.31 -6.07 12.86
N ARG A 96 -33.61 -5.88 13.18
CA ARG A 96 -34.05 -5.36 14.48
C ARG A 96 -33.69 -6.32 15.63
N GLU A 97 -33.83 -7.61 15.41
CA GLU A 97 -33.44 -8.63 16.39
C GLU A 97 -31.93 -8.64 16.62
N LEU A 98 -31.12 -8.47 15.56
CA LEU A 98 -29.66 -8.35 15.67
C LEU A 98 -29.24 -7.10 16.43
N LEU A 99 -29.84 -5.94 16.16
CA LEU A 99 -29.59 -4.70 16.91
C LEU A 99 -29.97 -4.86 18.39
N SER A 100 -31.11 -5.50 18.69
CA SER A 100 -31.51 -5.77 20.07
C SER A 100 -30.55 -6.75 20.77
N ALA A 101 -30.12 -7.80 20.08
CA ALA A 101 -29.14 -8.75 20.60
C ALA A 101 -27.78 -8.07 20.87
N LEU A 102 -27.33 -7.21 19.95
CA LEU A 102 -26.12 -6.42 20.12
C LEU A 102 -26.20 -5.52 21.36
N ARG A 103 -27.32 -4.84 21.56
CA ARG A 103 -27.54 -4.00 22.75
C ARG A 103 -27.52 -4.82 24.04
N ASN A 104 -28.18 -5.97 24.07
CA ASN A 104 -28.20 -6.87 25.23
C ASN A 104 -26.81 -7.44 25.53
N ALA A 105 -26.04 -7.80 24.50
CA ALA A 105 -24.67 -8.28 24.64
C ALA A 105 -23.77 -7.19 25.24
N LEU A 106 -23.98 -5.92 24.87
CA LEU A 106 -23.31 -4.80 25.52
C LEU A 106 -23.78 -4.65 26.96
N ASP A 107 -25.07 -4.54 27.26
CA ASP A 107 -25.54 -4.27 28.63
C ASP A 107 -25.18 -5.38 29.65
N SER A 108 -24.96 -6.62 29.19
CA SER A 108 -24.47 -7.73 30.02
C SER A 108 -22.94 -7.83 30.13
N ARG A 109 -22.20 -7.10 29.29
CA ARG A 109 -20.73 -7.10 29.26
C ARG A 109 -20.13 -6.35 30.45
N LYS A 110 -19.15 -6.99 31.11
CA LYS A 110 -18.20 -6.35 32.03
C LYS A 110 -16.79 -6.53 31.49
N SER A 111 -16.04 -5.45 31.31
CA SER A 111 -14.64 -5.56 30.86
C SER A 111 -13.84 -6.44 31.83
N LEU A 112 -12.98 -7.31 31.30
CA LEU A 112 -12.09 -8.17 32.09
C LEU A 112 -11.25 -7.33 33.03
N GLY A 113 -10.68 -6.23 32.53
CA GLY A 113 -9.97 -5.27 33.38
C GLY A 113 -10.80 -4.84 34.58
N TYR A 114 -12.07 -4.42 34.38
CA TYR A 114 -12.95 -4.01 35.48
C TYR A 114 -13.19 -5.14 36.50
N GLN A 115 -13.27 -6.38 36.03
CA GLN A 115 -13.42 -7.54 36.90
C GLN A 115 -12.15 -7.81 37.72
N LEU A 116 -10.98 -7.58 37.14
CA LEU A 116 -9.68 -7.79 37.80
C LEU A 116 -9.38 -6.73 38.88
N LEU A 117 -10.02 -5.57 38.82
CA LEU A 117 -9.83 -4.49 39.80
C LEU A 117 -10.41 -4.81 41.19
N PRO A 118 -9.72 -4.40 42.27
CA PRO A 118 -10.20 -4.55 43.63
C PRO A 118 -11.39 -3.61 43.96
N ASP A 119 -12.15 -3.94 45.01
CA ASP A 119 -13.37 -3.22 45.40
C ASP A 119 -13.14 -1.96 46.28
N SER A 120 -12.00 -1.82 46.97
CA SER A 120 -11.82 -0.72 47.96
C SER A 120 -10.39 -0.22 48.31
N PRO A 121 -9.31 -0.57 47.60
CA PRO A 121 -8.09 0.25 47.56
C PRO A 121 -7.84 0.86 46.17
N SER A 122 -7.10 1.97 46.12
CA SER A 122 -6.54 2.49 44.87
C SER A 122 -5.41 1.59 44.37
N ILE A 123 -5.16 1.59 43.06
CA ILE A 123 -4.00 0.90 42.46
C ILE A 123 -2.89 1.91 42.19
N THR A 124 -1.66 1.52 42.54
CA THR A 124 -0.43 2.18 42.10
C THR A 124 0.54 1.16 41.53
N TRP A 125 0.97 1.38 40.29
CA TRP A 125 2.02 0.62 39.63
C TRP A 125 3.02 1.57 38.98
N LEU A 126 4.20 1.68 39.59
CA LEU A 126 5.28 2.54 39.10
C LEU A 126 6.17 1.73 38.16
N LEU A 127 6.06 2.05 36.88
CA LEU A 127 6.90 1.56 35.80
C LEU A 127 8.11 2.48 35.62
N ASP A 128 9.23 1.92 35.17
CA ASP A 128 10.38 2.70 34.72
C ASP A 128 10.25 3.11 33.24
N ALA A 129 11.23 3.86 32.74
CA ALA A 129 11.27 4.27 31.34
C ALA A 129 11.62 3.10 30.38
N ASN A 130 12.21 2.02 30.87
CA ASN A 130 12.60 0.87 30.07
C ASN A 130 11.50 -0.21 30.03
N THR A 131 10.24 0.21 29.97
CA THR A 131 9.09 -0.67 29.74
C THR A 131 8.43 -0.36 28.40
N ALA A 132 7.34 -1.07 28.08
CA ALA A 132 6.59 -0.92 26.85
C ALA A 132 5.10 -0.65 27.11
N PHE A 133 4.40 -0.21 26.07
CA PHE A 133 2.94 -0.26 25.92
C PHE A 133 2.55 -1.50 25.15
N VAL A 134 1.35 -1.99 25.42
CA VAL A 134 0.78 -3.14 24.72
C VAL A 134 -0.40 -2.66 23.91
N GLU A 135 -0.25 -2.63 22.60
CA GLU A 135 -1.32 -2.31 21.66
C GLU A 135 -1.92 -3.62 21.15
N ASP A 136 -3.15 -3.90 21.57
CA ASP A 136 -3.94 -5.04 21.10
C ASP A 136 -4.82 -4.63 19.91
N PRO A 137 -4.73 -5.30 18.75
CA PRO A 137 -5.57 -5.03 17.58
C PRO A 137 -7.01 -5.56 17.71
N GLY A 138 -7.40 -6.10 18.87
CA GLY A 138 -8.81 -6.38 19.22
C GLY A 138 -9.17 -7.84 19.44
N THR A 139 -8.17 -8.72 19.59
CA THR A 139 -8.42 -10.15 19.93
C THR A 139 -8.30 -10.42 21.43
N LEU A 140 -7.53 -9.59 22.14
CA LEU A 140 -7.50 -9.55 23.59
C LEU A 140 -8.40 -8.40 24.09
N GLN A 141 -8.26 -8.07 25.36
CA GLN A 141 -8.81 -6.87 25.93
C GLN A 141 -7.70 -6.13 26.66
N ASN A 142 -7.53 -4.84 26.39
CA ASN A 142 -6.73 -3.97 27.25
C ASN A 142 -7.33 -3.99 28.67
N ILE A 143 -6.52 -4.40 29.64
CA ILE A 143 -6.96 -4.60 31.02
C ILE A 143 -6.40 -3.55 31.98
N LEU A 144 -5.42 -2.75 31.55
CA LEU A 144 -4.81 -1.69 32.35
C LEU A 144 -4.27 -0.57 31.46
N TYR A 145 -4.64 0.67 31.78
CA TYR A 145 -4.19 1.88 31.09
C TYR A 145 -3.40 2.81 32.02
N ALA A 146 -2.46 3.56 31.46
CA ALA A 146 -1.73 4.58 32.19
C ALA A 146 -2.61 5.80 32.52
N ASN A 147 -2.39 6.40 33.70
CA ASN A 147 -3.09 7.62 34.12
C ASN A 147 -2.15 8.76 34.55
N LYS A 148 -0.84 8.58 34.44
CA LYS A 148 0.16 9.58 34.82
C LYS A 148 1.50 9.35 34.11
N ASN A 149 2.27 10.43 33.89
CA ASN A 149 3.60 10.39 33.24
C ASN A 149 4.73 10.64 34.26
N LEU A 150 5.98 10.36 33.87
CA LEU A 150 7.20 10.68 34.63
C LEU A 150 7.60 12.16 34.50
N LYS A 151 7.32 12.81 33.37
CA LYS A 151 7.67 14.21 33.12
C LYS A 151 6.61 15.18 33.69
N PRO A 152 7.00 16.18 34.51
CA PRO A 152 6.07 17.22 34.96
C PRO A 152 5.63 18.08 33.76
N GLY A 153 4.33 18.13 33.47
CA GLY A 153 3.73 19.02 32.46
C GLY A 153 3.06 18.33 31.27
N ASP A 154 3.31 17.03 31.04
CA ASP A 154 2.68 16.26 29.97
C ASP A 154 1.35 15.62 30.43
N PHE A 155 0.32 15.66 29.58
CA PHE A 155 -0.94 14.95 29.81
C PHE A 155 -0.74 13.43 29.63
N PRO A 156 -1.40 12.56 30.42
CA PRO A 156 -1.41 11.13 30.15
C PRO A 156 -2.12 10.86 28.82
N ASN A 157 -1.51 10.02 27.97
CA ASN A 157 -2.06 9.63 26.67
C ASN A 157 -2.96 8.39 26.75
N ASN A 158 -3.32 7.93 27.96
CA ASN A 158 -4.10 6.70 28.19
C ASN A 158 -3.52 5.52 27.38
N SER A 159 -2.21 5.33 27.34
CA SER A 159 -1.61 4.17 26.68
C SER A 159 -1.94 2.89 27.46
N SER A 160 -2.23 1.80 26.73
CA SER A 160 -2.46 0.48 27.32
C SER A 160 -1.14 -0.11 27.83
N LEU A 161 -1.13 -0.54 29.08
CA LEU A 161 0.02 -1.14 29.75
C LEU A 161 -0.08 -2.67 29.81
N ALA A 162 -1.28 -3.23 29.60
CA ALA A 162 -1.50 -4.67 29.61
C ALA A 162 -2.74 -5.07 28.83
N ALA A 163 -2.67 -6.22 28.17
CA ALA A 163 -3.78 -6.85 27.47
C ALA A 163 -3.95 -8.32 27.91
N ALA A 164 -5.18 -8.80 27.99
CA ALA A 164 -5.46 -10.20 28.34
C ALA A 164 -6.67 -10.74 27.61
N GLY A 165 -6.66 -12.05 27.35
CA GLY A 165 -7.73 -12.74 26.66
C GLY A 165 -7.47 -14.24 26.57
N SER A 166 -8.17 -14.92 25.66
CA SER A 166 -8.00 -16.35 25.45
C SER A 166 -7.40 -16.63 24.08
N ALA A 167 -6.76 -17.79 23.96
CA ALA A 167 -6.28 -18.31 22.69
C ALA A 167 -7.47 -18.42 21.73
N PRO A 168 -7.32 -17.99 20.46
CA PRO A 168 -8.37 -18.18 19.47
C PRO A 168 -8.83 -19.63 19.40
N GLY A 169 -10.12 -19.87 19.64
CA GLY A 169 -10.73 -21.21 19.60
C GLY A 169 -10.36 -22.14 20.77
N SER A 170 -9.77 -21.63 21.85
CA SER A 170 -9.40 -22.41 23.05
C SER A 170 -9.70 -21.63 24.34
N ASP A 171 -9.91 -22.35 25.46
CA ASP A 171 -10.10 -21.74 26.78
C ASP A 171 -8.77 -21.38 27.47
N THR A 172 -7.65 -21.58 26.78
CA THR A 172 -6.32 -21.25 27.29
C THR A 172 -6.18 -19.74 27.38
N ARG A 173 -5.78 -19.23 28.55
CA ARG A 173 -5.76 -17.79 28.84
C ARG A 173 -4.36 -17.22 28.66
N LEU A 174 -4.31 -15.97 28.20
CA LEU A 174 -3.11 -15.19 27.97
C LEU A 174 -3.24 -13.83 28.66
N ALA A 175 -2.15 -13.37 29.27
CA ALA A 175 -1.97 -11.97 29.61
C ALA A 175 -0.60 -11.50 29.10
N TYR A 176 -0.55 -10.26 28.62
CA TYR A 176 0.67 -9.60 28.20
C TYR A 176 0.77 -8.27 28.95
N PHE A 177 1.90 -8.03 29.61
CA PHE A 177 2.19 -6.79 30.29
C PHE A 177 3.40 -6.10 29.66
N GLY A 178 3.28 -4.80 29.44
CA GLY A 178 4.38 -3.97 28.96
C GLY A 178 5.50 -3.76 29.99
N GLY A 179 5.33 -4.25 31.21
CA GLY A 179 6.32 -4.28 32.29
C GLY A 179 6.07 -5.48 33.20
N ASN A 180 6.98 -5.80 34.12
CA ASN A 180 6.77 -6.87 35.10
C ASN A 180 5.78 -6.40 36.20
N PRO A 181 4.55 -6.97 36.29
CA PRO A 181 3.50 -6.45 37.18
C PRO A 181 3.77 -6.75 38.65
N PHE A 182 4.66 -7.69 38.96
CA PHE A 182 4.95 -8.13 40.33
C PHE A 182 6.05 -7.30 41.01
N VAL A 183 6.70 -6.41 40.26
CA VAL A 183 7.79 -5.56 40.76
C VAL A 183 7.52 -4.08 40.47
N THR A 184 8.15 -3.21 41.24
CA THR A 184 8.03 -1.76 41.08
C THR A 184 9.38 -1.05 41.29
N ASN A 185 9.50 0.15 40.71
CA ASN A 185 10.64 1.04 40.90
C ASN A 185 10.17 2.34 41.60
N ASP A 186 10.60 2.53 42.85
CA ASP A 186 10.18 3.64 43.73
C ASP A 186 10.84 5.00 43.40
N GLY A 187 11.19 5.25 42.15
CA GLY A 187 11.63 6.58 41.68
C GLY A 187 13.12 6.87 41.85
N GLY A 188 13.97 5.85 41.90
CA GLY A 188 15.42 6.03 41.73
C GLY A 188 15.81 5.98 40.25
N THR A 189 16.67 6.91 39.82
CA THR A 189 17.21 6.97 38.44
C THR A 189 18.07 5.77 38.05
N TYR A 190 18.36 4.84 38.96
CA TYR A 190 19.01 3.55 38.70
C TYR A 190 18.69 2.56 39.85
N TYR A 191 18.30 1.33 39.51
CA TYR A 191 18.17 0.07 40.28
C TYR A 191 18.31 0.12 41.83
N PRO A 192 17.41 -0.54 42.60
CA PRO A 192 16.91 -1.90 42.30
C PRO A 192 15.38 -2.10 42.33
N TRP A 193 14.91 -3.00 41.47
CA TRP A 193 13.55 -3.56 41.49
C TRP A 193 13.23 -4.18 42.85
N LYS A 194 11.99 -4.00 43.31
CA LYS A 194 11.47 -4.69 44.49
C LYS A 194 10.03 -5.18 44.29
N PRO A 195 9.56 -6.17 45.07
CA PRO A 195 8.19 -6.64 45.01
C PRO A 195 7.18 -5.51 45.23
N VAL A 196 6.08 -5.52 44.46
CA VAL A 196 5.00 -4.55 44.61
C VAL A 196 4.40 -4.62 46.02
N SER A 197 4.38 -3.49 46.72
CA SER A 197 3.78 -3.36 48.06
C SER A 197 2.37 -2.75 48.04
N ASP A 198 1.94 -2.17 46.91
CA ASP A 198 0.63 -1.55 46.76
C ASP A 198 -0.50 -2.59 46.93
N PRO A 199 -1.41 -2.44 47.92
CA PRO A 199 -2.44 -3.44 48.17
C PRO A 199 -3.41 -3.65 46.99
N GLY A 200 -3.69 -2.58 46.24
CA GLY A 200 -4.56 -2.66 45.07
C GLY A 200 -3.93 -3.46 43.94
N MET A 201 -2.69 -3.15 43.58
CA MET A 201 -1.96 -3.88 42.55
C MET A 201 -1.72 -5.34 42.93
N ARG A 202 -1.41 -5.64 44.20
CA ARG A 202 -1.33 -7.04 44.68
C ARG A 202 -2.65 -7.81 44.52
N THR A 203 -3.79 -7.14 44.70
CA THR A 203 -5.10 -7.76 44.47
C THR A 203 -5.34 -7.99 42.98
N PHE A 204 -4.96 -7.03 42.13
CA PHE A 204 -5.02 -7.16 40.69
C PHE A 204 -4.15 -8.33 40.19
N ASP A 205 -2.90 -8.45 40.66
CA ASP A 205 -1.97 -9.54 40.38
C ASP A 205 -2.55 -10.91 40.80
N THR A 206 -3.17 -10.96 41.97
CA THR A 206 -3.85 -12.18 42.44
C THR A 206 -4.99 -12.55 41.50
N ASN A 207 -5.80 -11.58 41.10
CA ASN A 207 -6.94 -11.77 40.22
C ASN A 207 -6.53 -12.21 38.82
N ILE A 208 -5.48 -11.61 38.22
CA ILE A 208 -5.04 -12.00 36.88
C ILE A 208 -4.41 -13.39 36.87
N VAL A 209 -3.62 -13.77 37.88
CA VAL A 209 -3.04 -15.13 37.95
C VAL A 209 -4.11 -16.19 38.22
N THR A 210 -5.05 -15.94 39.13
CA THR A 210 -6.17 -16.89 39.36
C THR A 210 -7.05 -17.00 38.13
N TRP A 211 -7.30 -15.89 37.43
CA TRP A 211 -7.96 -15.93 36.13
C TRP A 211 -7.15 -16.75 35.13
N LEU A 212 -5.84 -16.54 34.95
CA LEU A 212 -5.03 -17.34 34.01
C LEU A 212 -5.11 -18.85 34.31
N LEU A 213 -5.17 -19.22 35.59
CA LEU A 213 -5.32 -20.61 36.06
C LEU A 213 -6.71 -21.22 35.87
N GLY A 214 -7.66 -20.49 35.28
CA GLY A 214 -9.03 -20.99 35.09
C GLY A 214 -9.94 -20.82 36.32
N LEU A 215 -9.46 -20.23 37.41
CA LEU A 215 -10.20 -20.06 38.65
C LEU A 215 -11.13 -18.82 38.59
N PRO A 216 -12.18 -18.76 39.44
CA PRO A 216 -13.01 -17.56 39.56
C PRO A 216 -12.19 -16.34 40.00
N ILE A 217 -12.43 -15.18 39.38
CA ILE A 217 -11.82 -13.90 39.81
C ILE A 217 -12.26 -13.59 41.25
N GLY A 218 -11.32 -13.13 42.07
CA GLY A 218 -11.53 -12.94 43.52
C GLY A 218 -11.20 -14.19 44.36
N THR A 219 -10.76 -15.29 43.74
CA THR A 219 -10.18 -16.43 44.48
C THR A 219 -8.96 -15.94 45.26
N ARG A 220 -8.94 -16.18 46.58
CA ARG A 220 -7.79 -15.82 47.41
C ARG A 220 -6.60 -16.70 47.02
N GLY A 221 -5.41 -16.10 46.96
CA GLY A 221 -4.21 -16.84 46.55
C GLY A 221 -3.81 -17.98 47.51
N ASP A 222 -4.19 -17.90 48.80
CA ASP A 222 -4.03 -18.99 49.77
C ASP A 222 -4.95 -20.19 49.50
N ALA A 223 -6.02 -20.02 48.72
CA ALA A 223 -6.92 -21.09 48.29
C ALA A 223 -6.45 -21.81 47.02
N VAL A 224 -5.38 -21.34 46.38
CA VAL A 224 -4.80 -22.00 45.19
C VAL A 224 -4.07 -23.28 45.64
N SER A 225 -4.40 -24.39 44.98
CA SER A 225 -3.93 -25.73 45.36
C SER A 225 -2.41 -25.91 45.25
N ALA A 226 -1.84 -26.75 46.11
CA ALA A 226 -0.43 -27.13 46.06
C ALA A 226 -0.02 -27.96 44.82
N ASN A 227 -0.99 -28.41 44.03
CA ASN A 227 -0.75 -29.04 42.73
C ASN A 227 -0.56 -28.03 41.59
N VAL A 228 -0.82 -26.73 41.83
CA VAL A 228 -0.56 -25.68 40.84
C VAL A 228 0.93 -25.42 40.77
N ASN A 229 1.47 -25.46 39.54
CA ASN A 229 2.88 -25.23 39.25
C ASN A 229 3.01 -24.00 38.33
N ILE A 230 3.55 -22.91 38.85
CA ILE A 230 3.84 -21.69 38.10
C ILE A 230 5.32 -21.72 37.71
N VAL A 231 5.61 -21.72 36.42
CA VAL A 231 6.98 -21.79 35.88
C VAL A 231 7.40 -20.41 35.36
N LEU A 232 8.57 -19.96 35.79
CA LEU A 232 9.22 -18.73 35.33
C LEU A 232 10.29 -19.07 34.28
N SER A 233 10.39 -18.29 33.20
CA SER A 233 11.44 -18.44 32.19
C SER A 233 11.80 -17.12 31.49
N GLY A 234 13.07 -16.92 31.17
CA GLY A 234 13.56 -15.80 30.37
C GLY A 234 13.52 -14.46 31.10
N LEU A 235 13.61 -14.47 32.42
CA LEU A 235 13.61 -13.26 33.25
C LEU A 235 15.04 -12.86 33.59
N LYS A 236 15.29 -11.55 33.77
CA LYS A 236 16.55 -11.02 34.31
C LYS A 236 16.72 -11.51 35.75
N ASP A 237 17.92 -11.96 36.13
CA ASP A 237 18.20 -12.57 37.45
C ASP A 237 17.58 -11.81 38.65
N THR A 238 17.70 -10.48 38.68
CA THR A 238 17.13 -9.66 39.76
C THR A 238 15.61 -9.55 39.71
N ALA A 239 15.02 -9.51 38.51
CA ALA A 239 13.58 -9.40 38.33
C ALA A 239 12.91 -10.74 38.62
N GLU A 240 13.49 -11.86 38.16
CA GLU A 240 13.03 -13.21 38.47
C GLU A 240 12.94 -13.46 39.98
N ASN A 241 13.99 -13.08 40.72
CA ASN A 241 14.04 -13.25 42.16
C ASN A 241 12.91 -12.52 42.89
N ASN A 242 12.64 -11.29 42.46
CA ASN A 242 11.58 -10.48 43.05
C ASN A 242 10.18 -10.97 42.63
N THR A 243 10.00 -11.39 41.38
CA THR A 243 8.77 -12.01 40.89
C THR A 243 8.48 -13.32 41.62
N GLN A 244 9.48 -14.19 41.78
CA GLN A 244 9.35 -15.43 42.53
C GLN A 244 8.97 -15.17 43.99
N TYR A 245 9.63 -14.19 44.63
CA TYR A 245 9.28 -13.78 45.99
C TYR A 245 7.84 -13.26 46.05
N ALA A 246 7.46 -12.33 45.17
CA ALA A 246 6.10 -11.78 45.13
C ALA A 246 5.05 -12.89 44.94
N LEU A 247 5.24 -13.79 43.98
CA LEU A 247 4.35 -14.92 43.73
C LEU A 247 4.27 -15.87 44.93
N SER A 248 5.37 -16.13 45.64
CA SER A 248 5.36 -16.94 46.86
C SER A 248 4.54 -16.32 47.99
N GLN A 249 4.45 -14.98 48.04
CA GLN A 249 3.63 -14.26 49.00
C GLN A 249 2.15 -14.23 48.59
N LEU A 250 1.86 -14.13 47.29
CA LEU A 250 0.49 -14.15 46.78
C LEU A 250 -0.12 -15.55 46.80
N PHE A 251 0.67 -16.58 46.49
CA PHE A 251 0.25 -17.97 46.31
C PHE A 251 1.10 -18.92 47.17
N PRO A 252 0.99 -18.85 48.51
CA PRO A 252 1.90 -19.56 49.43
C PRO A 252 1.82 -21.09 49.33
N ASN A 253 0.72 -21.63 48.80
CA ASN A 253 0.53 -23.06 48.63
C ASN A 253 0.98 -23.55 47.25
N ALA A 254 1.06 -22.70 46.22
CA ALA A 254 1.43 -23.11 44.88
C ALA A 254 2.95 -23.37 44.76
N ARG A 255 3.34 -24.24 43.83
CA ARG A 255 4.76 -24.44 43.49
C ARG A 255 5.19 -23.35 42.51
N ILE A 256 6.21 -22.58 42.87
CA ILE A 256 6.79 -21.55 42.01
C ILE A 256 8.19 -22.01 41.57
N ASN A 257 8.30 -22.49 40.34
CA ASN A 257 9.55 -23.00 39.77
C ASN A 257 10.24 -21.90 38.96
N GLY A 258 11.41 -21.46 39.45
CA GLY A 258 12.32 -20.47 38.85
C GLY A 258 13.61 -20.32 39.69
N GLY A 259 14.72 -19.88 39.08
CA GLY A 259 16.04 -19.60 39.68
C GLY A 259 16.92 -20.84 40.05
N ARG A 260 18.27 -20.83 40.08
CA ARG A 260 19.27 -19.73 40.14
C ARG A 260 20.72 -20.15 39.75
N THR A 261 21.52 -19.14 39.39
CA THR A 261 22.98 -19.06 39.09
C THR A 261 23.45 -19.50 37.70
N GLY A 262 23.53 -18.54 36.79
CA GLY A 262 24.33 -18.63 35.56
C GLY A 262 23.67 -19.29 34.35
N ASN A 263 22.54 -19.99 34.54
CA ASN A 263 21.58 -20.45 33.51
C ASN A 263 20.30 -20.86 34.23
N ASN A 264 19.16 -20.22 33.94
CA ASN A 264 17.89 -20.61 34.55
C ASN A 264 17.52 -22.02 34.05
N VAL A 265 17.42 -23.01 34.95
CA VAL A 265 17.18 -24.41 34.58
C VAL A 265 15.85 -24.57 33.85
N CYS A 266 14.89 -23.67 34.07
CA CYS A 266 13.59 -23.70 33.44
C CYS A 266 13.51 -22.95 32.11
N ASP A 267 14.63 -22.43 31.61
CA ASP A 267 14.67 -21.77 30.30
C ASP A 267 14.54 -22.74 29.14
N PHE A 268 13.97 -22.20 28.05
CA PHE A 268 13.96 -22.89 26.79
C PHE A 268 15.38 -22.98 26.23
N VAL A 269 15.80 -24.19 25.88
CA VAL A 269 16.99 -24.47 25.07
C VAL A 269 16.47 -24.95 23.71
N GLY A 270 16.49 -24.05 22.73
CA GLY A 270 15.79 -24.24 21.46
C GLY A 270 14.28 -24.43 21.64
N ASN A 271 13.74 -25.57 21.19
CA ASN A 271 12.29 -25.84 21.18
C ASN A 271 11.74 -26.49 22.48
N SER A 272 12.54 -26.63 23.54
CA SER A 272 12.15 -27.33 24.76
C SER A 272 12.58 -26.61 26.02
N SER A 273 11.73 -26.60 27.04
CA SER A 273 12.10 -26.26 28.42
C SER A 273 11.95 -27.49 29.31
N PRO A 274 12.96 -27.80 30.16
CA PRO A 274 12.94 -29.00 30.99
C PRO A 274 11.96 -28.90 32.17
N CYS A 275 11.38 -27.73 32.44
CA CYS A 275 10.47 -27.50 33.57
C CYS A 275 8.98 -27.43 33.20
N LEU A 276 8.61 -27.62 31.94
CA LEU A 276 7.20 -27.48 31.50
C LEU A 276 6.32 -28.67 31.86
N ALA A 277 6.91 -29.81 32.21
CA ALA A 277 6.16 -31.01 32.57
C ALA A 277 5.31 -30.75 33.83
N GLY A 278 3.98 -30.80 33.68
CA GLY A 278 3.04 -30.52 34.77
C GLY A 278 2.93 -29.04 35.16
N ALA A 279 3.39 -28.11 34.32
CA ALA A 279 3.15 -26.69 34.50
C ALA A 279 1.64 -26.37 34.40
N SER A 280 1.17 -25.46 35.26
CA SER A 280 -0.20 -24.93 35.27
C SER A 280 -0.28 -23.51 34.70
N LEU A 281 0.83 -22.77 34.74
CA LEU A 281 1.00 -21.44 34.17
C LEU A 281 2.47 -21.25 33.80
N LEU A 282 2.72 -20.74 32.60
CA LEU A 282 4.03 -20.29 32.16
C LEU A 282 4.09 -18.76 32.21
N ILE A 283 5.10 -18.22 32.87
CA ILE A 283 5.40 -16.78 32.94
C ILE A 283 6.74 -16.53 32.24
N VAL A 284 6.75 -15.65 31.23
CA VAL A 284 7.91 -15.43 30.35
C VAL A 284 8.34 -13.97 30.34
N GLY A 285 9.65 -13.73 30.48
CA GLY A 285 10.33 -12.45 30.27
C GLY A 285 11.05 -12.33 28.92
N ASP A 286 11.85 -11.27 28.75
CA ASP A 286 12.57 -10.92 27.51
C ASP A 286 14.11 -10.99 27.61
N ASN A 287 14.67 -11.57 28.69
CA ASN A 287 16.10 -11.67 28.95
C ASN A 287 16.77 -12.82 28.16
N ARG A 288 16.81 -12.74 26.83
CA ARG A 288 17.46 -13.76 25.98
C ARG A 288 18.27 -13.14 24.83
N ASN A 289 19.21 -13.92 24.29
CA ASN A 289 20.10 -13.45 23.23
C ASN A 289 19.30 -13.08 21.96
N PRO A 290 19.64 -11.96 21.29
CA PRO A 290 19.05 -11.56 20.02
C PRO A 290 19.04 -12.69 18.96
N GLY A 291 17.86 -13.07 18.46
CA GLY A 291 17.71 -13.89 17.25
C GLY A 291 17.31 -15.36 17.45
N ASP A 292 16.78 -15.76 18.61
CA ASP A 292 16.33 -17.14 18.84
C ASP A 292 14.83 -17.33 18.53
N ASP A 293 14.48 -17.29 17.24
CA ASP A 293 13.12 -17.56 16.73
C ASP A 293 12.56 -18.91 17.25
N THR A 294 13.42 -19.87 17.57
CA THR A 294 13.00 -21.20 18.01
C THR A 294 12.35 -21.16 19.40
N VAL A 295 12.86 -20.32 20.30
CA VAL A 295 12.27 -20.15 21.65
C VAL A 295 10.93 -19.44 21.59
N ALA A 296 10.83 -18.34 20.82
CA ALA A 296 9.55 -17.63 20.64
C ALA A 296 8.47 -18.57 20.08
N ASN A 297 8.83 -19.35 19.05
CA ASN A 297 7.97 -20.40 18.49
C ASN A 297 7.55 -21.43 19.54
N ALA A 298 8.47 -21.87 20.41
CA ALA A 298 8.20 -22.86 21.44
C ALA A 298 7.26 -22.32 22.53
N VAL A 299 7.46 -21.07 22.99
CA VAL A 299 6.57 -20.40 23.96
C VAL A 299 5.16 -20.32 23.39
N VAL A 300 4.99 -19.75 22.20
CA VAL A 300 3.67 -19.61 21.58
C VAL A 300 3.03 -20.98 21.28
N LYS A 301 3.83 -21.98 20.91
CA LYS A 301 3.36 -23.36 20.73
C LYS A 301 2.85 -23.96 22.04
N THR A 302 3.53 -23.76 23.17
CA THR A 302 3.06 -24.27 24.48
C THR A 302 1.73 -23.64 24.87
N TYR A 303 1.59 -22.34 24.64
CA TYR A 303 0.32 -21.62 24.81
C TYR A 303 -0.79 -22.20 23.93
N ARG A 304 -0.53 -22.35 22.61
CA ARG A 304 -1.51 -22.95 21.68
C ARG A 304 -1.87 -24.40 22.02
N ASN A 305 -1.01 -25.11 22.75
CA ASN A 305 -1.21 -26.49 23.21
C ASN A 305 -1.93 -26.61 24.56
N GLY A 306 -2.40 -25.51 25.16
CA GLY A 306 -3.25 -25.58 26.35
C GLY A 306 -2.65 -25.01 27.63
N LEU A 307 -1.39 -24.57 27.63
CA LEU A 307 -0.75 -24.01 28.82
C LEU A 307 -1.01 -22.49 28.91
N PRO A 308 -1.66 -21.97 29.97
CA PRO A 308 -1.82 -20.53 30.14
C PRO A 308 -0.48 -19.80 30.14
N LEU A 309 -0.47 -18.59 29.58
CA LEU A 309 0.75 -17.81 29.36
C LEU A 309 0.61 -16.39 29.94
N LEU A 310 1.61 -15.94 30.69
CA LEU A 310 1.80 -14.54 31.04
C LEU A 310 3.12 -14.08 30.43
N VAL A 311 3.08 -13.08 29.55
CA VAL A 311 4.28 -12.45 28.99
C VAL A 311 4.48 -11.09 29.64
N MET A 312 5.73 -10.75 29.98
CA MET A 312 6.08 -9.43 30.49
C MET A 312 7.38 -8.92 29.90
N THR A 313 7.41 -7.65 29.52
CA THR A 313 8.60 -6.96 29.01
C THR A 313 9.46 -6.46 30.19
N GLU A 314 10.78 -6.66 30.14
CA GLU A 314 11.76 -6.17 31.13
C GLU A 314 12.83 -5.24 30.50
N ASP A 315 12.77 -5.01 29.18
CA ASP A 315 13.54 -4.00 28.47
C ASP A 315 12.75 -3.32 27.35
N GLY A 316 12.56 -2.00 27.44
CA GLY A 316 11.89 -1.17 26.45
C GLY A 316 12.67 -1.02 25.14
N ASN A 317 13.94 -1.45 25.09
CA ASN A 317 14.78 -1.39 23.88
C ASN A 317 14.57 -2.55 22.89
N TYR A 318 13.41 -3.21 22.91
CA TYR A 318 13.01 -4.22 21.93
C TYR A 318 14.04 -5.37 21.75
N ALA A 319 14.21 -6.20 22.78
CA ALA A 319 14.89 -7.49 22.58
C ALA A 319 14.12 -8.33 21.52
N PRO A 320 14.78 -8.99 20.55
CA PRO A 320 14.12 -9.62 19.39
C PRO A 320 13.04 -10.66 19.72
N ASP A 321 13.15 -11.36 20.85
CA ASP A 321 12.27 -12.49 21.18
C ASP A 321 10.89 -12.03 21.67
N SER A 322 10.81 -10.98 22.49
CA SER A 322 9.52 -10.42 22.95
C SER A 322 8.76 -9.82 21.78
N TRP A 323 9.45 -9.19 20.83
CA TRP A 323 8.87 -8.78 19.55
C TRP A 323 8.32 -9.96 18.76
N LYS A 324 9.06 -11.07 18.67
CA LYS A 324 8.60 -12.25 17.93
C LYS A 324 7.40 -12.95 18.60
N ILE A 325 7.41 -13.09 19.92
CA ILE A 325 6.26 -13.59 20.69
C ILE A 325 5.06 -12.67 20.47
N THR A 326 5.25 -11.36 20.58
CA THR A 326 4.23 -10.33 20.34
C THR A 326 3.66 -10.45 18.92
N GLN A 327 4.51 -10.53 17.89
CA GLN A 327 4.11 -10.71 16.49
C GLN A 327 3.28 -11.99 16.31
N GLN A 328 3.72 -13.11 16.90
CA GLN A 328 3.01 -14.39 16.78
C GLN A 328 1.70 -14.45 17.57
N LEU A 329 1.57 -13.63 18.60
CA LEU A 329 0.34 -13.42 19.38
C LEU A 329 -0.55 -12.32 18.77
N GLY A 330 -0.09 -11.64 17.71
CA GLY A 330 -0.83 -10.58 17.03
C GLY A 330 -0.97 -9.31 17.87
N LEU A 331 0.05 -8.96 18.67
CA LEU A 331 0.10 -7.72 19.45
C LEU A 331 1.11 -6.73 18.81
N THR A 332 1.08 -5.47 19.25
CA THR A 332 2.10 -4.47 18.92
C THR A 332 2.65 -3.87 20.22
N LEU A 333 3.95 -3.50 20.23
CA LEU A 333 4.58 -2.86 21.38
C LEU A 333 5.01 -1.43 21.05
N GLY A 334 4.75 -0.50 21.96
CA GLY A 334 5.30 0.86 21.93
C GLY A 334 6.33 1.08 23.04
N GLN A 335 7.31 1.98 22.87
CA GLN A 335 8.31 2.25 23.94
C GLN A 335 7.76 3.20 25.01
N ASN A 336 7.99 2.90 26.29
CA ASN A 336 7.69 3.79 27.40
C ASN A 336 8.84 4.77 27.75
N TYR A 337 9.94 4.76 26.98
CA TYR A 337 11.17 5.50 27.32
C TYR A 337 10.98 7.01 27.40
N PHE A 338 10.34 7.60 26.40
CA PHE A 338 10.16 9.05 26.33
C PHE A 338 8.92 9.55 27.08
N GLU A 339 7.93 8.67 27.26
CA GLU A 339 6.61 9.02 27.80
C GLU A 339 6.52 8.80 29.32
N GLY A 340 7.17 7.75 29.83
CA GLY A 340 7.25 7.47 31.26
C GLY A 340 5.89 7.26 31.95
N GLN A 341 4.97 6.62 31.24
CA GLN A 341 3.62 6.32 31.65
C GLN A 341 3.58 5.31 32.81
N LYS A 342 2.61 5.48 33.72
CA LYS A 342 2.41 4.68 34.95
C LYS A 342 0.98 4.78 35.48
N VAL A 343 0.66 3.96 36.48
CA VAL A 343 -0.61 4.01 37.22
C VAL A 343 -0.36 4.55 38.62
N ILE A 344 -1.00 5.67 39.00
CA ILE A 344 -0.87 6.27 40.33
C ILE A 344 -2.24 6.55 40.96
N ASN A 345 -2.42 6.09 42.21
CA ASN A 345 -3.46 6.43 43.18
C ASN A 345 -4.85 6.68 42.58
N ASN A 346 -5.38 5.71 41.83
CA ASN A 346 -6.70 5.81 41.22
C ASN A 346 -7.77 5.06 42.03
N SER A 347 -8.83 5.73 42.46
CA SER A 347 -9.94 5.13 43.23
C SER A 347 -10.89 4.34 42.33
N LEU A 348 -11.32 3.15 42.76
CA LEU A 348 -11.95 2.16 41.90
C LEU A 348 -13.44 1.94 42.23
N LYS A 349 -14.29 2.00 41.19
CA LYS A 349 -15.75 1.68 41.16
C LYS A 349 -16.76 2.77 41.56
N SER A 350 -16.45 4.06 41.44
CA SER A 350 -17.50 5.10 41.41
C SER A 350 -18.09 5.23 40.01
N TYR A 351 -19.37 4.90 39.83
CA TYR A 351 -20.09 4.83 38.55
C TYR A 351 -20.38 6.20 37.88
N GLN A 352 -19.59 7.24 38.14
CA GLN A 352 -19.78 8.56 37.53
C GLN A 352 -18.42 9.20 37.22
N ALA A 353 -18.11 9.32 35.92
CA ALA A 353 -16.88 9.82 35.29
C ALA A 353 -15.74 8.77 35.11
N PRO A 354 -15.03 8.79 33.96
CA PRO A 354 -14.14 7.70 33.53
C PRO A 354 -12.94 7.60 34.46
N SER A 355 -12.80 6.49 35.18
CA SER A 355 -11.51 6.14 35.76
C SER A 355 -10.55 5.84 34.60
N SER A 356 -9.61 6.74 34.32
CA SER A 356 -8.65 6.71 33.20
C SER A 356 -7.78 5.45 33.06
N ILE A 357 -7.90 4.48 33.97
CA ILE A 357 -7.11 3.25 33.99
C ILE A 357 -7.83 2.05 33.36
N ILE A 358 -9.16 2.13 33.17
CA ILE A 358 -9.95 1.12 32.44
C ILE A 358 -10.96 1.84 31.56
N ASN A 359 -10.65 1.91 30.27
CA ASN A 359 -11.61 2.27 29.24
C ASN A 359 -12.06 0.98 28.53
N ASP A 360 -13.36 0.69 28.50
CA ASP A 360 -13.87 -0.36 27.61
C ASP A 360 -14.09 0.27 26.23
N ASP A 361 -12.97 0.63 25.59
CA ASP A 361 -12.95 1.29 24.29
C ASP A 361 -13.77 0.51 23.26
N PHE A 362 -13.64 -0.82 23.30
CA PHE A 362 -14.45 -1.72 22.47
C PHE A 362 -15.95 -1.52 22.71
N ARG A 363 -16.43 -1.48 23.96
CA ARG A 363 -17.84 -1.19 24.24
C ARG A 363 -18.23 0.18 23.72
N THR A 364 -17.41 1.20 23.93
CA THR A 364 -17.66 2.57 23.46
C THR A 364 -17.80 2.61 21.93
N ASP A 365 -16.92 1.92 21.22
CA ASP A 365 -16.93 1.83 19.76
C ASP A 365 -18.19 1.14 19.24
N VAL A 366 -18.53 0.00 19.84
CA VAL A 366 -19.74 -0.73 19.44
C VAL A 366 -21.01 0.06 19.78
N LEU A 367 -21.04 0.76 20.92
CA LEU A 367 -22.16 1.64 21.27
C LEU A 367 -22.32 2.79 20.28
N GLN A 368 -21.20 3.38 19.84
CA GLN A 368 -21.21 4.46 18.86
C GLN A 368 -21.77 3.98 17.51
N VAL A 369 -21.30 2.84 17.02
CA VAL A 369 -21.82 2.24 15.77
C VAL A 369 -23.28 1.83 15.93
N TYR A 370 -23.64 1.21 17.05
CA TYR A 370 -25.02 0.85 17.37
C TYR A 370 -25.94 2.07 17.32
N SER A 371 -25.60 3.16 18.00
CA SER A 371 -26.43 4.37 18.02
C SER A 371 -26.61 4.97 16.65
N SER A 372 -25.55 5.00 15.83
CA SER A 372 -25.61 5.54 14.47
C SER A 372 -26.44 4.67 13.53
N LEU A 373 -26.45 3.35 13.72
CA LEU A 373 -27.30 2.45 12.94
C LEU A 373 -28.77 2.44 13.42
N SER A 374 -29.01 2.62 14.72
CA SER A 374 -30.35 2.46 15.31
C SER A 374 -31.20 3.72 15.35
N SER A 375 -30.58 4.88 15.60
CA SER A 375 -31.34 6.07 16.02
C SER A 375 -30.73 7.42 15.61
N ASP A 376 -29.41 7.51 15.41
CA ASP A 376 -28.72 8.78 15.13
C ASP A 376 -27.71 8.64 13.98
N PRO A 377 -28.19 8.37 12.75
CA PRO A 377 -27.33 8.22 11.58
C PRO A 377 -26.56 9.51 11.28
N LEU A 378 -25.42 9.39 10.61
CA LEU A 378 -24.66 10.54 10.14
C LEU A 378 -25.54 11.41 9.24
N ARG A 379 -25.39 12.74 9.34
CA ARG A 379 -26.01 13.68 8.42
C ARG A 379 -24.96 14.11 7.39
N PRO A 380 -25.34 14.46 6.14
CA PRO A 380 -24.37 14.92 5.15
C PRO A 380 -23.49 16.10 5.60
N ALA A 381 -24.01 16.96 6.49
CA ALA A 381 -23.24 18.07 7.07
C ALA A 381 -22.10 17.59 8.00
N ASP A 382 -22.21 16.40 8.59
CA ASP A 382 -21.24 15.91 9.58
C ASP A 382 -19.89 15.54 8.96
N TYR A 383 -19.90 15.15 7.69
CA TYR A 383 -18.73 14.73 6.91
C TYR A 383 -18.59 15.53 5.60
N ALA A 384 -19.21 16.71 5.50
CA ALA A 384 -19.18 17.52 4.28
C ALA A 384 -17.74 17.90 3.85
N VAL A 385 -16.84 18.14 4.81
CA VAL A 385 -15.42 18.43 4.54
C VAL A 385 -14.64 17.25 3.96
N CYS A 386 -15.17 16.03 4.10
CA CYS A 386 -14.61 14.83 3.51
C CYS A 386 -14.96 14.69 2.04
N ILE A 387 -16.05 15.34 1.60
CA ILE A 387 -16.56 15.22 0.24
C ILE A 387 -15.81 16.21 -0.65
N ALA A 388 -15.16 15.71 -1.69
CA ALA A 388 -14.46 16.57 -2.64
C ALA A 388 -15.41 17.57 -3.32
N SER A 389 -14.96 18.83 -3.44
CA SER A 389 -15.65 19.84 -4.25
C SER A 389 -15.55 19.48 -5.73
N ASN A 390 -16.67 19.56 -6.46
CA ASN A 390 -16.81 19.12 -7.86
C ASN A 390 -15.57 19.43 -8.73
N GLY A 391 -14.83 18.39 -9.10
CA GLY A 391 -13.82 18.45 -10.17
C GLY A 391 -12.48 19.12 -9.86
N ASN A 392 -12.17 19.48 -8.60
CA ASN A 392 -10.85 20.02 -8.26
C ASN A 392 -9.93 18.93 -7.67
N LEU A 393 -8.96 18.49 -8.47
CA LEU A 393 -8.05 17.36 -8.23
C LEU A 393 -6.98 17.61 -7.14
N THR A 394 -7.02 18.74 -6.44
CA THR A 394 -5.87 19.19 -5.64
C THR A 394 -5.75 18.53 -4.26
N ARG A 395 -6.81 17.89 -3.75
CA ARG A 395 -6.70 16.89 -2.67
C ARG A 395 -7.98 16.04 -2.60
N THR A 396 -7.95 14.87 -3.21
CA THR A 396 -8.94 13.82 -2.91
C THR A 396 -8.80 13.44 -1.45
N ILE A 397 -9.87 13.58 -0.65
CA ILE A 397 -9.95 12.94 0.66
C ILE A 397 -10.90 11.75 0.50
N ARG A 398 -10.41 10.54 0.72
CA ARG A 398 -11.24 9.32 0.72
C ARG A 398 -12.13 9.34 1.96
N MET A 399 -13.31 8.70 1.90
CA MET A 399 -14.13 8.59 3.11
C MET A 399 -13.40 7.80 4.22
N GLY A 400 -12.56 6.84 3.83
CA GLY A 400 -11.62 6.14 4.72
C GLY A 400 -10.45 7.00 5.24
N GLU A 401 -9.91 7.94 4.45
CA GLU A 401 -8.85 8.85 4.93
C GLU A 401 -9.39 9.87 5.93
N CYS A 402 -10.65 10.26 5.78
CA CYS A 402 -11.34 11.04 6.79
C CYS A 402 -11.52 10.31 8.12
N VAL A 403 -11.33 8.99 8.12
CA VAL A 403 -11.39 8.15 9.32
C VAL A 403 -10.00 7.97 9.92
N GLU A 404 -8.99 7.68 9.10
CA GLU A 404 -7.61 7.46 9.53
C GLU A 404 -6.92 8.77 9.95
N THR A 405 -7.16 9.86 9.21
CA THR A 405 -6.60 11.19 9.43
C THR A 405 -7.65 12.27 9.13
N PRO A 406 -8.62 12.51 10.04
CA PRO A 406 -9.72 13.43 9.81
C PRO A 406 -9.21 14.86 9.55
N PRO A 407 -9.62 15.51 8.45
CA PRO A 407 -9.26 16.89 8.18
C PRO A 407 -9.89 17.83 9.23
N THR A 408 -9.26 18.98 9.43
CA THR A 408 -9.82 20.05 10.26
C THR A 408 -11.20 20.46 9.75
N GLY A 409 -12.23 20.37 10.60
CA GLY A 409 -13.61 20.74 10.26
C GLY A 409 -14.59 19.58 10.12
N VAL A 410 -14.17 18.31 10.28
CA VAL A 410 -15.11 17.19 10.47
C VAL A 410 -15.88 17.43 11.77
N THR A 411 -17.21 17.27 11.75
CA THR A 411 -18.00 17.58 12.94
C THR A 411 -17.73 16.57 14.05
N ALA A 412 -17.92 17.00 15.30
CA ALA A 412 -17.81 16.14 16.47
C ALA A 412 -18.80 14.96 16.47
N HIS A 413 -19.80 14.95 15.57
CA HIS A 413 -20.75 13.86 15.43
C HIS A 413 -20.22 12.71 14.57
N ALA A 414 -19.52 13.00 13.46
CA ALA A 414 -18.97 11.97 12.58
C ALA A 414 -17.67 11.35 13.10
N LEU A 415 -16.83 12.15 13.76
CA LEU A 415 -15.50 11.72 14.20
C LEU A 415 -15.53 10.48 15.14
N PRO A 416 -16.40 10.39 16.16
CA PRO A 416 -16.49 9.20 17.00
C PRO A 416 -16.91 7.95 16.21
N TYR A 417 -17.86 8.08 15.30
CA TYR A 417 -18.34 6.97 14.48
C TYR A 417 -17.23 6.43 13.56
N PHE A 418 -16.51 7.31 12.88
CA PHE A 418 -15.39 6.92 12.04
C PHE A 418 -14.29 6.21 12.84
N GLY A 419 -13.84 6.79 13.95
CA GLY A 419 -12.83 6.17 14.81
C GLY A 419 -13.26 4.79 15.32
N ALA A 420 -14.53 4.65 15.72
CA ALA A 420 -15.10 3.37 16.16
C ALA A 420 -15.13 2.32 15.04
N ALA A 421 -15.62 2.69 13.86
CA ALA A 421 -15.74 1.76 12.74
C ALA A 421 -14.38 1.24 12.26
N HIS A 422 -13.35 2.09 12.22
CA HIS A 422 -12.00 1.70 11.84
C HIS A 422 -11.31 0.79 12.86
N ARG A 423 -11.48 1.05 14.16
CA ARG A 423 -10.98 0.13 15.21
C ARG A 423 -11.65 -1.24 15.12
N LEU A 424 -12.97 -1.27 14.87
CA LEU A 424 -13.69 -2.52 14.66
C LEU A 424 -13.27 -3.26 13.38
N GLN A 425 -12.99 -2.55 12.28
CA GLN A 425 -12.39 -3.14 11.09
C GLN A 425 -11.04 -3.79 11.42
N THR A 426 -10.18 -3.09 12.17
CA THR A 426 -8.88 -3.62 12.60
C THR A 426 -9.05 -4.93 13.37
N SER A 427 -10.03 -5.01 14.27
CA SER A 427 -10.36 -6.25 15.00
C SER A 427 -10.80 -7.39 14.07
N ILE A 428 -11.69 -7.12 13.11
CA ILE A 428 -12.19 -8.12 12.15
C ILE A 428 -11.09 -8.59 11.18
N ASN A 429 -10.27 -7.65 10.70
CA ASN A 429 -9.15 -7.92 9.82
C ASN A 429 -8.08 -8.76 10.53
N SER A 430 -7.79 -8.46 11.81
CA SER A 430 -6.84 -9.23 12.63
C SER A 430 -7.23 -10.70 12.69
N ILE A 431 -8.52 -11.01 12.92
CA ILE A 431 -9.03 -12.39 12.94
C ILE A 431 -8.75 -13.09 11.60
N SER A 432 -9.03 -12.44 10.47
CA SER A 432 -8.78 -13.02 9.14
C SER A 432 -7.29 -13.16 8.82
N SER A 433 -6.47 -12.17 9.17
CA SER A 433 -5.01 -12.21 8.96
C SER A 433 -4.28 -13.23 9.84
N ASN A 434 -4.95 -13.74 10.89
CA ASN A 434 -4.48 -14.86 11.69
C ASN A 434 -5.00 -16.22 11.19
N GLY A 435 -5.78 -16.24 10.09
CA GLY A 435 -6.39 -17.45 9.53
C GLY A 435 -7.51 -18.04 10.39
N LEU A 436 -8.21 -17.20 11.15
CA LEU A 436 -9.23 -17.64 12.12
C LEU A 436 -10.64 -17.41 11.58
N ASP A 437 -11.54 -18.35 11.85
CA ASP A 437 -12.96 -18.22 11.54
C ASP A 437 -13.70 -17.53 12.68
N ILE A 438 -14.26 -16.34 12.39
CA ILE A 438 -14.99 -15.52 13.36
C ILE A 438 -16.14 -16.30 14.02
N PHE A 439 -16.81 -17.20 13.31
CA PHE A 439 -17.95 -17.95 13.86
C PHE A 439 -17.54 -19.22 14.62
N LYS A 440 -16.32 -19.71 14.42
CA LYS A 440 -15.72 -20.80 15.20
C LYS A 440 -14.92 -20.30 16.40
N THR A 441 -14.54 -19.02 16.40
CA THR A 441 -13.83 -18.38 17.50
C THR A 441 -14.83 -18.00 18.60
N THR A 442 -15.18 -18.96 19.46
CA THR A 442 -16.18 -18.77 20.52
C THR A 442 -15.60 -18.21 21.81
N ASN A 443 -14.30 -18.38 22.02
CA ASN A 443 -13.65 -18.10 23.29
C ASN A 443 -12.92 -16.76 23.19
N GLY A 444 -13.35 -15.78 23.99
CA GLY A 444 -12.79 -14.43 24.03
C GLY A 444 -13.84 -13.39 24.43
N VAL A 445 -13.39 -12.32 25.08
CA VAL A 445 -14.29 -11.35 25.74
C VAL A 445 -15.13 -10.55 24.73
N ASN A 446 -14.68 -10.41 23.48
CA ASN A 446 -15.33 -9.63 22.42
C ASN A 446 -16.02 -10.47 21.33
N THR A 447 -15.86 -11.80 21.34
CA THR A 447 -16.15 -12.66 20.18
C THR A 447 -17.63 -12.76 19.83
N GLU A 448 -18.53 -12.79 20.83
CA GLU A 448 -19.97 -12.76 20.59
C GLU A 448 -20.40 -11.45 19.94
N THR A 449 -19.92 -10.31 20.44
CA THR A 449 -20.21 -8.99 19.89
C THR A 449 -19.69 -8.86 18.45
N LEU A 450 -18.47 -9.32 18.17
CA LEU A 450 -17.91 -9.31 16.81
C LEU A 450 -18.70 -10.21 15.84
N ARG A 451 -19.19 -11.37 16.29
CA ARG A 451 -20.09 -12.24 15.51
C ARG A 451 -21.44 -11.56 15.25
N LEU A 452 -22.03 -10.88 16.23
CA LEU A 452 -23.27 -10.10 16.06
C LEU A 452 -23.08 -8.96 15.05
N LEU A 453 -21.98 -8.21 15.14
CA LEU A 453 -21.63 -7.16 14.19
C LEU A 453 -21.46 -7.72 12.78
N THR A 454 -20.81 -8.88 12.65
CA THR A 454 -20.67 -9.57 11.37
C THR A 454 -22.02 -9.95 10.77
N LEU A 455 -22.90 -10.58 11.56
CA LEU A 455 -24.25 -10.93 11.11
C LEU A 455 -25.06 -9.70 10.71
N LEU A 456 -24.94 -8.60 11.46
CA LEU A 456 -25.59 -7.33 11.15
C LEU A 456 -25.06 -6.72 9.86
N ALA A 457 -23.75 -6.71 9.65
CA ALA A 457 -23.13 -6.22 8.43
C ALA A 457 -23.56 -7.08 7.21
N ASN A 458 -23.56 -8.41 7.35
CA ASN A 458 -24.08 -9.33 6.34
C ASN A 458 -25.55 -9.02 6.01
N LYS A 459 -26.39 -8.83 7.03
CA LYS A 459 -27.81 -8.48 6.87
C LYS A 459 -28.00 -7.17 6.11
N ILE A 460 -27.20 -6.14 6.41
CA ILE A 460 -27.22 -4.85 5.71
C ILE A 460 -26.76 -5.00 4.25
N ARG A 461 -25.75 -5.82 3.96
CA ARG A 461 -25.29 -6.05 2.57
C ARG A 461 -26.33 -6.77 1.70
N VAL A 462 -27.11 -7.68 2.28
CA VAL A 462 -28.01 -8.57 1.51
C VAL A 462 -29.48 -8.17 1.57
N GLY A 463 -29.88 -7.39 2.58
CA GLY A 463 -31.27 -7.02 2.84
C GLY A 463 -32.12 -8.16 3.42
N PRO A 464 -33.45 -8.13 3.24
CA PRO A 464 -34.36 -9.09 3.84
C PRO A 464 -34.11 -10.50 3.29
N ARG A 465 -33.92 -11.46 4.19
CA ARG A 465 -33.66 -12.86 3.80
C ARG A 465 -34.27 -13.81 4.83
N GLY A 466 -34.96 -14.84 4.35
CA GLY A 466 -35.46 -15.96 5.15
C GLY A 466 -36.66 -15.68 6.05
N MET A 467 -36.96 -14.42 6.38
CA MET A 467 -38.12 -14.05 7.19
C MET A 467 -38.95 -12.92 6.56
N SER A 468 -40.27 -13.10 6.52
CA SER A 468 -41.21 -12.15 5.93
C SER A 468 -41.39 -10.84 6.73
N THR A 469 -41.02 -10.85 8.01
CA THR A 469 -41.05 -9.68 8.90
C THR A 469 -39.75 -8.88 8.90
N ASP A 470 -38.75 -9.32 8.15
CA ASP A 470 -37.46 -8.63 8.05
C ASP A 470 -37.61 -7.40 7.13
N THR A 471 -37.31 -6.22 7.68
CA THR A 471 -37.42 -4.93 6.98
C THR A 471 -36.05 -4.35 6.65
N ALA A 472 -34.99 -5.15 6.69
CA ALA A 472 -33.64 -4.72 6.35
C ALA A 472 -33.60 -4.08 4.96
N VAL A 473 -32.76 -3.06 4.76
CA VAL A 473 -32.54 -2.46 3.44
C VAL A 473 -31.15 -2.85 2.96
N ALA A 474 -31.11 -3.55 1.82
CA ALA A 474 -29.86 -3.92 1.16
C ALA A 474 -29.12 -2.69 0.65
N ILE A 475 -27.79 -2.73 0.70
CA ILE A 475 -26.95 -1.74 0.03
C ILE A 475 -27.21 -1.78 -1.48
N ARG A 476 -27.33 -0.61 -2.08
CA ARG A 476 -27.47 -0.39 -3.52
C ARG A 476 -26.58 0.76 -3.95
N TYR A 477 -25.91 0.58 -5.07
CA TYR A 477 -24.99 1.58 -5.62
C TYR A 477 -25.63 2.30 -6.82
N PRO A 478 -25.32 3.61 -7.03
CA PRO A 478 -24.48 4.48 -6.20
C PRO A 478 -25.21 5.02 -4.95
N ILE A 479 -24.46 5.26 -3.88
CA ILE A 479 -24.93 5.88 -2.64
C ILE A 479 -24.69 7.39 -2.70
N ASN A 480 -25.71 8.21 -2.49
CA ASN A 480 -25.56 9.67 -2.54
C ASN A 480 -25.06 10.23 -1.19
N THR A 481 -23.77 10.55 -1.11
CA THR A 481 -23.15 11.01 0.14
C THR A 481 -23.60 12.41 0.58
N ARG A 482 -24.07 13.25 -0.34
CA ARG A 482 -24.55 14.62 -0.06
C ARG A 482 -25.97 14.68 0.47
N THR A 483 -26.78 13.64 0.29
CA THR A 483 -28.21 13.69 0.64
C THR A 483 -28.69 12.53 1.50
N ASP A 484 -28.04 11.37 1.47
CA ASP A 484 -28.52 10.16 2.15
C ASP A 484 -27.54 9.67 3.21
N GLY A 485 -27.51 10.40 4.33
CA GLY A 485 -26.65 10.05 5.47
C GLY A 485 -26.99 8.69 6.12
N VAL A 486 -28.24 8.21 5.98
CA VAL A 486 -28.66 6.89 6.46
C VAL A 486 -28.00 5.79 5.63
N ALA A 487 -28.09 5.87 4.30
CA ALA A 487 -27.45 4.91 3.42
C ALA A 487 -25.92 4.92 3.57
N VAL A 488 -25.31 6.11 3.73
CA VAL A 488 -23.88 6.25 4.01
C VAL A 488 -23.49 5.54 5.31
N THR A 489 -24.17 5.83 6.41
CA THR A 489 -23.89 5.22 7.73
C THR A 489 -23.98 3.68 7.65
N ARG A 490 -24.99 3.16 6.95
CA ARG A 490 -25.19 1.71 6.82
C ARG A 490 -24.13 1.05 5.95
N ALA A 491 -23.83 1.64 4.80
CA ALA A 491 -22.89 1.06 3.85
C ALA A 491 -21.45 1.11 4.36
N LEU A 492 -21.05 2.23 4.97
CA LEU A 492 -19.74 2.36 5.59
C LEU A 492 -19.54 1.31 6.69
N PHE A 493 -20.50 1.14 7.60
CA PHE A 493 -20.44 0.07 8.60
C PHE A 493 -20.25 -1.32 7.96
N ALA A 494 -21.03 -1.62 6.93
CA ALA A 494 -20.95 -2.92 6.27
C ALA A 494 -19.64 -3.14 5.51
N ASP A 495 -19.06 -2.10 4.92
CA ASP A 495 -17.78 -2.13 4.21
C ASP A 495 -16.60 -2.31 5.19
N TRP A 496 -16.72 -1.84 6.44
CA TRP A 496 -15.70 -2.02 7.47
C TRP A 496 -15.69 -3.40 8.13
N ILE A 497 -16.83 -4.11 8.15
CA ILE A 497 -16.99 -5.36 8.90
C ILE A 497 -17.06 -6.57 7.97
N VAL A 498 -15.98 -6.86 7.24
CA VAL A 498 -15.95 -7.94 6.24
C VAL A 498 -14.99 -9.07 6.66
N PRO A 499 -15.44 -10.09 7.40
CA PRO A 499 -14.58 -11.23 7.72
C PRO A 499 -14.39 -12.10 6.49
N MET A 500 -13.12 -12.40 6.18
CA MET A 500 -12.72 -13.13 4.98
C MET A 500 -12.46 -14.60 5.27
N SER A 501 -12.02 -14.95 6.48
CA SER A 501 -11.68 -16.33 6.90
C SER A 501 -12.88 -17.13 7.41
N THR A 502 -14.01 -17.17 6.71
CA THR A 502 -15.21 -17.90 7.17
C THR A 502 -15.97 -18.56 6.03
N ALA A 503 -16.75 -19.60 6.31
CA ALA A 503 -17.56 -20.27 5.29
C ALA A 503 -18.87 -19.52 4.97
N SER A 504 -19.28 -18.58 5.82
CA SER A 504 -20.69 -18.22 5.97
C SER A 504 -21.08 -16.83 5.47
N THR A 505 -20.12 -16.08 4.93
CA THR A 505 -20.39 -14.75 4.37
C THR A 505 -21.31 -14.87 3.15
N PRO A 506 -22.48 -14.22 3.14
CA PRO A 506 -23.38 -14.26 1.99
C PRO A 506 -22.91 -13.32 0.89
N ARG A 507 -23.37 -13.58 -0.34
CA ARG A 507 -23.11 -12.71 -1.49
C ARG A 507 -23.79 -11.35 -1.26
N ALA A 508 -23.06 -10.25 -1.45
CA ALA A 508 -23.63 -8.91 -1.44
C ALA A 508 -24.74 -8.75 -2.52
N PHE A 509 -25.80 -8.02 -2.18
CA PHE A 509 -26.94 -7.85 -3.08
C PHE A 509 -26.56 -7.12 -4.37
N ASP A 510 -25.86 -5.99 -4.22
CA ASP A 510 -25.35 -5.15 -5.30
C ASP A 510 -23.82 -5.10 -5.23
N LEU A 511 -23.17 -5.43 -6.35
CA LEU A 511 -21.71 -5.46 -6.48
C LEU A 511 -21.11 -4.17 -7.09
N GLY A 512 -21.96 -3.24 -7.53
CA GLY A 512 -21.51 -1.95 -8.04
C GLY A 512 -20.53 -2.03 -9.23
N SER A 513 -19.74 -0.99 -9.39
CA SER A 513 -18.76 -0.86 -10.47
C SER A 513 -17.59 -1.86 -10.40
N LEU A 514 -17.44 -2.60 -9.29
CA LEU A 514 -16.40 -3.64 -9.12
C LEU A 514 -16.58 -4.78 -10.13
N TRP A 515 -17.83 -5.08 -10.48
CA TRP A 515 -18.18 -6.12 -11.46
C TRP A 515 -18.99 -5.56 -12.64
N CYS A 516 -19.72 -4.46 -12.46
CA CYS A 516 -20.53 -3.81 -13.51
C CYS A 516 -19.87 -2.56 -14.12
N HIS A 517 -20.42 -2.03 -15.21
CA HIS A 517 -19.81 -1.04 -16.11
C HIS A 517 -19.88 0.43 -15.61
N ASP A 518 -18.91 1.28 -16.00
CA ASP A 518 -18.69 2.64 -15.46
C ASP A 518 -19.36 3.81 -16.23
N GLY A 519 -20.04 3.55 -17.35
CA GLY A 519 -20.67 4.58 -18.18
C GLY A 519 -22.15 4.86 -17.88
N ALA A 520 -22.77 4.05 -17.02
CA ALA A 520 -24.10 4.30 -16.51
C ALA A 520 -23.95 4.70 -15.04
N VAL A 521 -24.29 5.94 -14.71
CA VAL A 521 -24.90 6.17 -13.40
C VAL A 521 -26.10 5.22 -13.36
N TYR A 522 -25.94 4.08 -12.70
CA TYR A 522 -26.99 3.06 -12.62
C TYR A 522 -28.19 3.69 -11.91
N GLU A 523 -29.22 4.07 -12.66
CA GLU A 523 -30.53 4.42 -12.09
C GLU A 523 -31.27 3.19 -11.56
N ALA A 524 -30.71 1.98 -11.72
CA ALA A 524 -31.27 0.74 -11.20
C ALA A 524 -30.19 -0.10 -10.47
N GLY A 525 -30.00 0.19 -9.18
CA GLY A 525 -29.04 -0.48 -8.30
C GLY A 525 -29.37 -1.95 -8.01
N ASN A 526 -28.88 -2.84 -8.87
CA ASN A 526 -28.89 -4.31 -8.74
C ASN A 526 -27.74 -4.93 -9.57
N CYS A 527 -26.47 -4.51 -9.40
CA CYS A 527 -25.37 -5.21 -10.06
C CYS A 527 -25.25 -6.63 -9.49
N THR A 528 -25.42 -7.63 -10.34
CA THR A 528 -25.29 -9.04 -9.94
C THR A 528 -24.00 -9.65 -10.46
N ALA A 529 -23.46 -10.61 -9.70
CA ALA A 529 -22.28 -11.35 -10.11
C ALA A 529 -22.59 -12.10 -11.42
N PRO A 530 -21.64 -12.18 -12.38
CA PRO A 530 -21.84 -12.98 -13.57
C PRO A 530 -21.78 -14.50 -13.27
N SER A 531 -22.04 -15.37 -14.26
CA SER A 531 -22.14 -16.82 -14.08
C SER A 531 -20.78 -17.54 -14.07
N PHE A 532 -20.33 -18.09 -12.94
CA PHE A 532 -19.01 -18.71 -12.83
C PHE A 532 -19.00 -20.20 -13.26
N PRO A 533 -18.50 -20.56 -14.46
CA PRO A 533 -18.37 -21.95 -14.88
C PRO A 533 -17.20 -22.63 -14.14
N ASP A 534 -17.06 -23.94 -14.35
CA ASP A 534 -15.91 -24.73 -13.89
C ASP A 534 -15.62 -24.62 -12.38
N PHE A 535 -16.67 -24.53 -11.58
CA PHE A 535 -16.58 -24.50 -10.12
C PHE A 535 -16.25 -25.90 -9.59
N MET A 536 -14.99 -26.14 -9.26
CA MET A 536 -14.48 -27.45 -8.84
C MET A 536 -13.13 -27.33 -8.10
N SER A 537 -12.42 -28.45 -7.94
CA SER A 537 -11.08 -28.49 -7.33
C SER A 537 -9.97 -28.53 -8.38
N TYR A 538 -8.86 -27.86 -8.09
CA TYR A 538 -7.68 -27.72 -8.94
C TYR A 538 -6.39 -27.89 -8.15
N GLN A 539 -5.35 -28.37 -8.83
CA GLN A 539 -3.97 -28.36 -8.34
C GLN A 539 -3.25 -27.19 -9.01
N LEU A 540 -2.46 -26.46 -8.23
CA LEU A 540 -1.63 -25.35 -8.70
C LEU A 540 -0.22 -25.49 -8.13
N ALA A 541 0.80 -25.25 -8.95
CA ALA A 541 2.17 -25.10 -8.49
C ALA A 541 2.67 -23.72 -8.93
N LEU A 542 3.30 -23.01 -8.00
CA LEU A 542 3.90 -21.69 -8.21
C LEU A 542 5.38 -21.78 -7.84
N ASP A 543 6.22 -21.19 -8.69
CA ASP A 543 7.65 -21.07 -8.44
C ASP A 543 8.01 -19.58 -8.38
N SER A 544 8.84 -19.18 -7.41
CA SER A 544 9.36 -17.82 -7.32
C SER A 544 10.84 -17.80 -6.94
N THR A 545 11.59 -16.90 -7.57
CA THR A 545 12.96 -16.49 -7.20
C THR A 545 13.01 -15.04 -6.72
N LEU A 546 11.85 -14.38 -6.67
CA LEU A 546 11.70 -12.95 -6.37
C LEU A 546 11.48 -12.74 -4.88
N ASN A 547 11.82 -11.56 -4.41
CA ASN A 547 11.64 -11.20 -3.02
C ASN A 547 10.19 -10.78 -2.79
N ASP A 548 9.60 -11.21 -1.67
CA ASP A 548 8.29 -10.73 -1.19
C ASP A 548 7.21 -10.62 -2.29
N GLU A 549 7.20 -11.63 -3.17
CA GLU A 549 6.44 -11.64 -4.42
C GLU A 549 4.99 -12.06 -4.16
N TRP A 550 4.05 -11.48 -4.90
CA TRP A 550 2.72 -12.05 -5.04
C TRP A 550 2.35 -12.25 -6.49
N THR A 551 1.52 -13.24 -6.81
CA THR A 551 1.26 -13.60 -8.21
C THR A 551 -0.15 -14.12 -8.45
N SER A 552 -0.64 -13.93 -9.68
CA SER A 552 -1.90 -14.47 -10.19
C SER A 552 -1.96 -16.00 -10.15
N THR A 553 -3.09 -16.53 -9.67
CA THR A 553 -3.34 -17.98 -9.66
C THR A 553 -4.08 -18.49 -10.90
N GLY A 554 -4.79 -17.61 -11.61
CA GLY A 554 -5.74 -18.00 -12.67
C GLY A 554 -7.12 -18.44 -12.14
N TYR A 555 -7.32 -18.44 -10.82
CA TYR A 555 -8.57 -18.84 -10.17
C TYR A 555 -9.26 -17.66 -9.47
N THR A 556 -10.55 -17.79 -9.23
CA THR A 556 -11.39 -16.77 -8.59
C THR A 556 -12.27 -17.39 -7.52
N GLN A 557 -12.45 -16.67 -6.42
CA GLN A 557 -13.45 -17.00 -5.42
C GLN A 557 -14.79 -16.37 -5.82
N ILE A 558 -15.85 -17.18 -5.81
CA ILE A 558 -17.19 -16.73 -6.22
C ILE A 558 -17.83 -15.91 -5.09
N PRO A 559 -18.43 -14.74 -5.36
CA PRO A 559 -19.09 -13.91 -4.34
C PRO A 559 -20.05 -14.72 -3.45
N GLY A 560 -19.78 -14.73 -2.14
CA GLY A 560 -20.58 -15.42 -1.12
C GLY A 560 -20.52 -16.95 -1.14
N ARG A 561 -19.55 -17.54 -1.83
CA ARG A 561 -19.27 -18.98 -1.81
C ARG A 561 -17.85 -19.22 -1.28
N PRO A 562 -17.67 -20.06 -0.26
CA PRO A 562 -16.34 -20.30 0.28
C PRO A 562 -15.46 -21.04 -0.72
N ALA A 563 -14.19 -20.63 -0.79
CA ALA A 563 -13.09 -21.36 -1.40
C ALA A 563 -12.24 -21.97 -0.28
N THR A 564 -11.73 -23.19 -0.50
CA THR A 564 -10.77 -23.83 0.42
C THR A 564 -9.41 -23.95 -0.25
N ILE A 565 -8.38 -23.38 0.36
CA ILE A 565 -7.03 -23.34 -0.15
C ILE A 565 -6.14 -24.14 0.80
N THR A 566 -5.50 -25.18 0.29
CA THR A 566 -4.55 -26.00 1.06
C THR A 566 -3.18 -25.88 0.43
N LEU A 567 -2.20 -25.34 1.15
CA LEU A 567 -0.78 -25.41 0.80
C LEU A 567 -0.31 -26.85 1.06
N THR A 568 0.11 -27.59 0.02
CA THR A 568 0.36 -29.04 0.09
C THR A 568 1.80 -29.40 0.41
N ASN A 569 2.74 -28.46 0.28
CA ASN A 569 4.15 -28.61 0.66
C ASN A 569 4.63 -27.41 1.49
N ASP A 570 5.76 -27.54 2.17
CA ASP A 570 6.42 -26.43 2.87
C ASP A 570 7.50 -25.82 1.95
N PRO A 571 7.30 -24.58 1.45
CA PRO A 571 8.30 -23.91 0.62
C PRO A 571 9.45 -23.29 1.44
N GLY A 572 9.39 -23.32 2.78
CA GLY A 572 10.38 -22.70 3.67
C GLY A 572 10.26 -21.17 3.76
N ILE A 573 9.15 -20.60 3.28
CA ILE A 573 8.83 -19.17 3.30
C ILE A 573 7.35 -18.99 3.71
N PRO A 574 6.98 -17.88 4.36
CA PRO A 574 5.59 -17.52 4.55
C PRO A 574 4.80 -17.47 3.23
N VAL A 575 3.56 -17.93 3.28
CA VAL A 575 2.63 -17.95 2.14
C VAL A 575 1.28 -17.45 2.60
N ALA A 576 0.65 -16.56 1.81
CA ALA A 576 -0.70 -16.10 2.09
C ALA A 576 -1.55 -16.03 0.81
N VAL A 577 -2.87 -15.94 0.98
CA VAL A 577 -3.84 -15.77 -0.11
C VAL A 577 -4.67 -14.50 0.07
N ARG A 578 -4.99 -13.81 -1.02
CA ARG A 578 -5.96 -12.71 -1.05
C ARG A 578 -6.89 -12.76 -2.26
N THR A 579 -7.91 -11.92 -2.26
CA THR A 579 -8.79 -11.59 -3.39
C THR A 579 -8.61 -10.14 -3.83
N PHE A 580 -8.66 -9.92 -5.15
CA PHE A 580 -8.42 -8.63 -5.84
C PHE A 580 -6.99 -8.08 -5.70
N ALA A 581 -6.56 -7.38 -6.75
CA ALA A 581 -5.30 -6.62 -6.80
C ALA A 581 -5.52 -5.11 -6.64
N THR A 582 -6.77 -4.65 -6.53
CA THR A 582 -7.09 -3.24 -6.31
C THR A 582 -6.56 -2.76 -4.97
N ARG A 583 -6.17 -1.50 -4.88
CA ARG A 583 -5.86 -0.82 -3.61
C ARG A 583 -7.17 -0.36 -2.96
N ASN A 584 -7.15 -0.18 -1.65
CA ASN A 584 -8.28 0.44 -0.92
C ASN A 584 -8.62 1.85 -1.44
N ALA A 585 -7.62 2.54 -2.01
CA ALA A 585 -7.78 3.87 -2.60
C ALA A 585 -8.54 3.87 -3.93
N ASP A 586 -8.71 2.71 -4.57
CA ASP A 586 -9.42 2.58 -5.87
C ASP A 586 -10.94 2.69 -5.69
N SER A 587 -11.41 2.94 -4.47
CA SER A 587 -12.81 3.21 -4.15
C SER A 587 -13.00 4.70 -3.86
N ARG A 588 -13.65 5.41 -4.80
CA ARG A 588 -13.82 6.88 -4.79
C ARG A 588 -15.03 7.33 -3.95
N THR A 589 -15.16 6.78 -2.74
CA THR A 589 -16.40 6.84 -1.93
C THR A 589 -16.82 8.24 -1.45
N ALA A 590 -15.89 9.20 -1.42
CA ALA A 590 -16.19 10.58 -1.04
C ALA A 590 -16.21 11.57 -2.23
N GLU A 591 -16.14 11.05 -3.46
CA GLU A 591 -16.02 11.87 -4.65
C GLU A 591 -17.28 11.89 -5.51
N TYR A 592 -17.30 12.87 -6.41
CA TYR A 592 -18.36 13.08 -7.39
C TYR A 592 -17.76 13.25 -8.78
N SER A 593 -18.42 12.69 -9.79
CA SER A 593 -18.05 12.94 -11.18
C SER A 593 -18.18 14.42 -11.53
N ALA A 594 -17.57 14.86 -12.65
CA ALA A 594 -17.76 16.20 -13.18
C ALA A 594 -19.24 16.55 -13.44
N ALA A 595 -20.07 15.53 -13.73
CA ALA A 595 -21.52 15.65 -13.89
C ALA A 595 -22.30 15.68 -12.56
N GLY A 596 -21.61 15.63 -11.41
CA GLY A 596 -22.23 15.67 -10.08
C GLY A 596 -22.84 14.35 -9.60
N ALA A 597 -22.51 13.22 -10.21
CA ALA A 597 -22.95 11.90 -9.75
C ALA A 597 -22.01 11.35 -8.68
N SER A 598 -22.55 10.73 -7.62
CA SER A 598 -21.75 10.12 -6.56
C SER A 598 -20.90 8.96 -7.09
N LEU A 599 -19.63 8.92 -6.67
CA LEU A 599 -18.70 7.83 -6.98
C LEU A 599 -18.59 6.79 -5.85
N TYR A 600 -19.43 6.90 -4.80
CA TYR A 600 -19.66 5.78 -3.88
C TYR A 600 -20.55 4.73 -4.56
N ASN A 601 -19.99 4.04 -5.54
CA ASN A 601 -20.71 3.11 -6.42
C ASN A 601 -20.16 1.68 -6.39
N ARG A 602 -19.35 1.37 -5.38
CA ARG A 602 -18.78 0.06 -5.07
C ARG A 602 -18.40 0.03 -3.58
N PRO A 603 -18.13 -1.16 -3.00
CA PRO A 603 -17.63 -1.28 -1.63
C PRO A 603 -16.33 -0.50 -1.42
N GLN A 604 -16.14 0.09 -0.25
CA GLN A 604 -14.91 0.83 0.06
C GLN A 604 -13.68 -0.08 0.12
N PHE A 605 -13.82 -1.28 0.70
CA PHE A 605 -12.72 -2.24 0.91
C PHE A 605 -13.02 -3.58 0.23
N PRO A 606 -12.97 -3.64 -1.12
CA PRO A 606 -13.28 -4.87 -1.85
C PRO A 606 -12.15 -5.91 -1.77
N VAL A 607 -10.90 -5.46 -1.62
CA VAL A 607 -9.72 -6.30 -1.44
C VAL A 607 -9.70 -6.92 -0.04
N SER A 608 -9.32 -8.20 0.04
CA SER A 608 -9.16 -8.87 1.34
C SER A 608 -7.77 -8.64 1.93
N VAL A 609 -7.67 -8.77 3.25
CA VAL A 609 -6.38 -8.96 3.91
C VAL A 609 -5.72 -10.24 3.40
N TRP A 610 -4.39 -10.30 3.47
CA TRP A 610 -3.66 -11.53 3.28
C TRP A 610 -4.01 -12.53 4.38
N ILE A 611 -4.51 -13.70 3.99
CA ILE A 611 -4.83 -14.81 4.89
C ILE A 611 -3.68 -15.83 4.84
N PRO A 612 -3.00 -16.12 5.95
CA PRO A 612 -1.86 -17.02 5.95
C PRO A 612 -2.28 -18.46 5.64
N LEU A 613 -1.44 -19.14 4.86
CA LEU A 613 -1.56 -20.55 4.52
C LEU A 613 -0.49 -21.34 5.27
N LYS A 614 -0.88 -22.47 5.87
CA LYS A 614 0.05 -23.38 6.57
C LYS A 614 0.10 -24.72 5.83
N PRO A 615 1.29 -25.33 5.68
CA PRO A 615 1.41 -26.63 5.01
C PRO A 615 0.48 -27.68 5.63
N GLY A 616 -0.31 -28.34 4.79
CA GLY A 616 -1.25 -29.40 5.17
C GLY A 616 -2.52 -28.93 5.89
N ILE A 617 -2.70 -27.62 6.14
CA ILE A 617 -3.86 -27.07 6.82
C ILE A 617 -4.80 -26.43 5.78
N PRO A 618 -6.04 -26.94 5.62
CA PRO A 618 -7.03 -26.29 4.77
C PRO A 618 -7.47 -24.94 5.35
N THR A 619 -7.31 -23.87 4.57
CA THR A 619 -7.74 -22.51 4.91
C THR A 619 -8.98 -22.13 4.09
N VAL A 620 -10.03 -21.65 4.75
CA VAL A 620 -11.27 -21.22 4.09
C VAL A 620 -11.26 -19.71 3.90
N MET A 621 -11.65 -19.26 2.70
CA MET A 621 -11.85 -17.86 2.37
C MET A 621 -13.22 -17.64 1.72
N ASN A 622 -13.96 -16.61 2.13
CA ASN A 622 -15.23 -16.23 1.53
C ASN A 622 -15.45 -14.71 1.58
N SER A 623 -15.23 -14.03 0.45
CA SER A 623 -15.58 -12.63 0.29
C SER A 623 -17.05 -12.49 -0.16
N PRO A 624 -17.81 -11.50 0.38
CA PRO A 624 -19.15 -11.20 -0.12
C PRO A 624 -19.12 -10.66 -1.55
N TYR A 625 -17.95 -10.19 -2.00
CA TYR A 625 -17.70 -9.57 -3.29
C TYR A 625 -16.99 -10.49 -4.28
N GLY A 626 -16.49 -11.65 -3.85
CA GLY A 626 -15.70 -12.56 -4.70
C GLY A 626 -14.29 -12.01 -4.97
N GLY A 627 -13.68 -12.49 -6.06
CA GLY A 627 -12.53 -11.86 -6.70
C GLY A 627 -11.46 -12.84 -7.18
N PRO A 628 -10.63 -12.46 -8.17
CA PRO A 628 -9.43 -13.24 -8.53
C PRO A 628 -8.56 -13.50 -7.30
N LEU A 629 -8.02 -14.72 -7.21
CA LEU A 629 -7.17 -15.16 -6.12
C LEU A 629 -5.70 -14.92 -6.46
N TYR A 630 -4.97 -14.37 -5.50
CA TYR A 630 -3.53 -14.13 -5.56
C TYR A 630 -2.85 -14.80 -4.38
N ILE A 631 -1.62 -15.28 -4.61
CA ILE A 631 -0.78 -15.89 -3.58
C ILE A 631 0.43 -15.00 -3.34
N SER A 632 0.75 -14.72 -2.08
CA SER A 632 2.05 -14.16 -1.69
C SER A 632 3.01 -15.28 -1.31
N LEU A 633 4.28 -15.10 -1.68
CA LEU A 633 5.42 -15.94 -1.39
C LEU A 633 6.48 -15.03 -0.75
N ASP A 634 6.32 -14.79 0.55
CA ASP A 634 7.04 -13.73 1.24
C ASP A 634 8.42 -14.24 1.70
N GLY A 635 9.48 -13.69 1.12
CA GLY A 635 10.85 -14.11 1.42
C GLY A 635 11.86 -13.12 0.88
N THR A 636 12.76 -12.64 1.74
CA THR A 636 13.79 -11.68 1.36
C THR A 636 15.11 -12.35 0.97
N GLY A 637 15.81 -11.77 0.00
CA GLY A 637 17.15 -12.22 -0.38
C GLY A 637 17.17 -13.62 -1.01
N LEU A 638 16.07 -14.06 -1.62
CA LEU A 638 15.99 -15.38 -2.23
C LEU A 638 16.98 -15.48 -3.40
N THR A 639 17.87 -16.48 -3.36
CA THR A 639 18.87 -16.74 -4.42
C THR A 639 18.61 -18.04 -5.18
N SER A 640 17.59 -18.81 -4.76
CA SER A 640 17.18 -20.08 -5.36
C SER A 640 15.64 -20.15 -5.48
N PRO A 641 15.09 -20.80 -6.51
CA PRO A 641 13.64 -20.97 -6.65
C PRO A 641 13.01 -21.65 -5.44
N ARG A 642 11.85 -21.14 -5.01
CA ARG A 642 10.95 -21.76 -4.04
C ARG A 642 9.70 -22.21 -4.75
N GLN A 643 9.31 -23.46 -4.55
CA GLN A 643 8.09 -24.03 -5.11
C GLN A 643 7.03 -24.16 -4.02
N ALA A 644 5.86 -23.59 -4.26
CA ALA A 644 4.67 -23.76 -3.44
C ALA A 644 3.56 -24.45 -4.27
N SER A 645 2.99 -25.51 -3.72
CA SER A 645 1.95 -26.33 -4.33
C SER A 645 0.66 -26.23 -3.55
N PHE A 646 -0.47 -26.19 -4.25
CA PHE A 646 -1.77 -25.89 -3.67
C PHE A 646 -2.84 -26.84 -4.21
N LEU A 647 -3.74 -27.27 -3.32
CA LEU A 647 -5.05 -27.76 -3.67
C LEU A 647 -6.05 -26.62 -3.45
N LEU A 648 -6.64 -26.11 -4.53
CA LEU A 648 -7.69 -25.10 -4.54
C LEU A 648 -9.03 -25.81 -4.72
N GLN A 649 -9.94 -25.71 -3.77
CA GLN A 649 -11.26 -26.34 -3.83
C GLN A 649 -12.34 -25.26 -3.83
N ASP A 650 -13.46 -25.56 -4.50
CA ASP A 650 -14.60 -24.66 -4.55
C ASP A 650 -14.22 -23.27 -5.11
N VAL A 651 -13.44 -23.31 -6.20
CA VAL A 651 -13.03 -22.12 -6.97
C VAL A 651 -13.47 -22.27 -8.42
N SER A 652 -13.57 -21.15 -9.12
CA SER A 652 -13.76 -21.13 -10.57
C SER A 652 -12.51 -20.62 -11.28
N LYS A 653 -12.36 -20.96 -12.55
CA LYS A 653 -11.39 -20.28 -13.42
C LYS A 653 -11.90 -18.90 -13.78
N HIS A 654 -11.00 -17.94 -13.88
CA HIS A 654 -11.26 -16.68 -14.57
C HIS A 654 -10.35 -16.57 -15.79
N PHE A 655 -10.54 -15.55 -16.61
CA PHE A 655 -9.69 -15.34 -17.78
C PHE A 655 -8.29 -15.01 -17.29
N ALA A 656 -7.34 -15.87 -17.62
CA ALA A 656 -5.95 -15.67 -17.23
C ALA A 656 -5.00 -16.22 -18.28
N VAL A 657 -3.95 -15.46 -18.57
CA VAL A 657 -2.80 -15.90 -19.36
C VAL A 657 -1.58 -15.80 -18.46
N LEU A 658 -1.24 -16.91 -17.80
CA LEU A 658 -0.12 -16.97 -16.85
C LEU A 658 1.27 -17.00 -17.52
N ASN A 659 1.30 -16.97 -18.86
CA ASN A 659 2.51 -16.77 -19.65
C ASN A 659 2.14 -16.01 -20.93
N ALA A 660 2.41 -14.70 -20.94
CA ALA A 660 2.12 -13.81 -22.06
C ALA A 660 2.96 -14.08 -23.32
N SER A 661 3.92 -15.01 -23.28
CA SER A 661 4.61 -15.49 -24.49
C SER A 661 3.88 -16.66 -25.17
N ASN A 662 2.75 -17.11 -24.64
CA ASN A 662 1.94 -18.18 -25.22
C ASN A 662 0.87 -17.61 -26.17
N ASP A 663 1.19 -17.53 -27.46
CA ASP A 663 0.30 -16.99 -28.50
C ASP A 663 -1.04 -17.72 -28.60
N ASN A 664 -1.07 -19.03 -28.35
CA ASN A 664 -2.32 -19.80 -28.36
C ASN A 664 -3.24 -19.37 -27.20
N ALA A 665 -2.66 -19.15 -26.01
CA ALA A 665 -3.42 -18.68 -24.85
C ALA A 665 -3.93 -17.24 -25.06
N LEU A 666 -3.12 -16.36 -25.64
CA LEU A 666 -3.54 -15.00 -26.00
C LEU A 666 -4.63 -14.99 -27.08
N THR A 667 -4.51 -15.83 -28.10
CA THR A 667 -5.54 -15.98 -29.14
C THR A 667 -6.86 -16.49 -28.54
N GLN A 668 -6.78 -17.47 -27.63
CA GLN A 668 -7.96 -17.99 -26.93
C GLN A 668 -8.61 -16.89 -26.08
N LEU A 669 -7.84 -16.16 -25.28
CA LEU A 669 -8.33 -15.03 -24.50
C LEU A 669 -8.99 -13.97 -25.40
N ALA A 670 -8.36 -13.61 -26.52
CA ALA A 670 -8.91 -12.66 -27.48
C ALA A 670 -10.29 -13.11 -28.03
N GLN A 671 -10.48 -14.41 -28.30
CA GLN A 671 -11.78 -14.95 -28.69
C GLN A 671 -12.78 -14.85 -27.54
N ASP A 672 -12.37 -15.18 -26.32
CA ASP A 672 -13.26 -15.18 -25.15
C ASP A 672 -13.74 -13.77 -24.77
N LEU A 673 -12.88 -12.75 -24.92
CA LEU A 673 -13.23 -11.34 -24.76
C LEU A 673 -14.38 -10.87 -25.68
N THR A 674 -14.54 -11.50 -26.85
CA THR A 674 -15.62 -11.14 -27.81
C THR A 674 -16.96 -11.84 -27.51
N ARG A 675 -16.95 -12.94 -26.75
CA ARG A 675 -18.12 -13.81 -26.54
C ARG A 675 -18.86 -13.54 -25.25
N SER A 676 -18.17 -13.02 -24.24
CA SER A 676 -18.75 -12.69 -22.94
C SER A 676 -17.99 -11.51 -22.33
N PRO A 677 -18.67 -10.53 -21.73
CA PRO A 677 -17.99 -9.55 -20.90
C PRO A 677 -17.42 -10.28 -19.67
N ALA A 678 -16.14 -10.64 -19.73
CA ALA A 678 -15.50 -11.28 -18.59
C ALA A 678 -15.32 -10.35 -17.39
N TYR A 679 -15.28 -11.05 -16.26
CA TYR A 679 -14.96 -10.69 -14.89
C TYR A 679 -13.81 -9.67 -14.75
N TRP A 680 -12.62 -10.22 -14.89
CA TRP A 680 -11.30 -9.70 -14.62
C TRP A 680 -10.39 -10.61 -15.43
N VAL A 681 -9.29 -10.07 -15.90
CA VAL A 681 -8.29 -10.74 -16.71
C VAL A 681 -6.95 -10.53 -16.04
N ASP A 682 -6.28 -11.64 -15.79
CA ASP A 682 -4.90 -11.65 -15.35
C ASP A 682 -3.97 -12.00 -16.52
N ILE A 683 -2.93 -11.20 -16.75
CA ILE A 683 -1.91 -11.52 -17.76
C ILE A 683 -0.52 -11.36 -17.16
N LYS A 684 0.23 -12.47 -17.10
CA LYS A 684 1.59 -12.51 -16.58
C LYS A 684 2.63 -12.47 -17.69
N GLY A 685 3.46 -11.43 -17.68
CA GLY A 685 4.59 -11.25 -18.57
C GLY A 685 5.94 -11.38 -17.87
N SER A 686 7.01 -11.11 -18.61
CA SER A 686 8.37 -11.05 -18.06
C SER A 686 8.52 -9.74 -17.27
N GLY A 687 8.61 -9.83 -15.94
CA GLY A 687 8.78 -8.67 -15.04
C GLY A 687 7.53 -7.79 -14.84
N PHE A 688 6.35 -8.23 -15.30
CA PHE A 688 5.08 -7.52 -15.04
C PHE A 688 3.86 -8.47 -14.96
N GLU A 689 2.83 -8.05 -14.24
CA GLU A 689 1.51 -8.70 -14.19
C GLU A 689 0.38 -7.67 -14.35
N LEU A 690 -0.56 -7.92 -15.26
CA LEU A 690 -1.74 -7.07 -15.50
C LEU A 690 -2.97 -7.68 -14.84
N HIS A 691 -3.71 -6.86 -14.10
CA HIS A 691 -4.98 -7.20 -13.46
C HIS A 691 -6.06 -6.22 -13.93
N VAL A 692 -6.93 -6.66 -14.83
CA VAL A 692 -7.78 -5.72 -15.57
C VAL A 692 -9.18 -6.28 -15.81
N PRO A 693 -10.27 -5.52 -15.58
CA PRO A 693 -11.59 -5.88 -16.06
C PRO A 693 -11.55 -6.12 -17.56
N ALA A 694 -12.12 -7.23 -18.03
CA ALA A 694 -12.05 -7.62 -19.44
C ALA A 694 -12.52 -6.50 -20.39
N ARG A 695 -13.46 -5.67 -19.94
CA ARG A 695 -13.95 -4.49 -20.67
C ARG A 695 -12.85 -3.47 -20.99
N LYS A 696 -11.95 -3.18 -20.04
CA LYS A 696 -10.87 -2.20 -20.21
C LYS A 696 -9.83 -2.72 -21.19
N LEU A 697 -9.51 -4.01 -21.09
CA LEU A 697 -8.66 -4.69 -22.06
C LEU A 697 -9.30 -4.68 -23.47
N ALA A 698 -10.60 -4.97 -23.59
CA ALA A 698 -11.31 -4.91 -24.86
C ALA A 698 -11.36 -3.48 -25.45
N GLN A 699 -11.47 -2.44 -24.61
CA GLN A 699 -11.40 -1.04 -25.03
C GLN A 699 -10.03 -0.68 -25.62
N SER A 700 -8.92 -1.16 -25.04
CA SER A 700 -7.58 -0.98 -25.62
C SER A 700 -7.44 -1.61 -27.01
N LEU A 701 -8.22 -2.64 -27.30
CA LEU A 701 -8.22 -3.39 -28.57
C LEU A 701 -9.28 -2.89 -29.56
N ALA A 702 -10.02 -1.83 -29.23
CA ALA A 702 -11.09 -1.32 -30.07
C ALA A 702 -10.54 -0.67 -31.37
N PRO A 703 -11.26 -0.77 -32.51
CA PRO A 703 -10.82 -0.18 -33.78
C PRO A 703 -10.58 1.34 -33.74
N GLY A 704 -11.16 2.04 -32.76
CA GLY A 704 -10.96 3.46 -32.56
C GLY A 704 -9.52 3.85 -32.19
N GLY A 705 -8.71 2.91 -31.71
CA GLY A 705 -7.37 3.18 -31.19
C GLY A 705 -7.36 3.98 -29.89
N ILE A 706 -6.19 4.03 -29.24
CA ILE A 706 -5.97 4.76 -27.98
C ILE A 706 -5.33 6.10 -28.31
N GLU A 707 -5.92 7.22 -27.86
CA GLU A 707 -5.34 8.55 -28.04
C GLU A 707 -4.20 8.79 -27.05
N LEU A 708 -3.05 9.24 -27.55
CA LEU A 708 -1.82 9.40 -26.76
C LEU A 708 -1.50 10.86 -26.36
N ASN A 709 -2.39 11.81 -26.68
CA ASN A 709 -2.27 13.23 -26.33
C ASN A 709 -0.89 13.86 -26.67
N LEU A 710 -0.30 13.51 -27.82
CA LEU A 710 1.01 14.02 -28.27
C LEU A 710 0.91 15.29 -29.12
N GLY A 711 -0.03 16.20 -28.83
CA GLY A 711 -0.23 17.45 -29.57
C GLY A 711 -0.89 17.33 -30.96
N ASP A 712 -0.91 16.14 -31.57
CA ASP A 712 -1.37 15.90 -32.95
C ASP A 712 -2.52 14.87 -33.08
N ASN A 713 -3.31 14.63 -32.02
CA ASN A 713 -4.36 13.58 -31.98
C ASN A 713 -3.85 12.17 -32.39
N ARG A 714 -2.57 11.87 -32.11
CA ARG A 714 -1.95 10.58 -32.44
C ARG A 714 -2.65 9.43 -31.70
N ARG A 715 -2.94 8.37 -32.44
CA ARG A 715 -3.62 7.16 -31.93
C ARG A 715 -2.77 5.91 -32.09
N LEU A 716 -2.81 5.06 -31.07
CA LEU A 716 -2.20 3.73 -31.04
C LEU A 716 -3.22 2.69 -31.49
N TYR A 717 -2.89 1.92 -32.52
CA TYR A 717 -3.78 0.92 -33.10
C TYR A 717 -3.21 -0.49 -32.93
N TYR A 718 -3.93 -1.32 -32.19
CA TYR A 718 -3.71 -2.76 -32.09
C TYR A 718 -4.73 -3.43 -33.04
N ASN A 719 -4.27 -3.83 -34.22
CA ASN A 719 -5.06 -4.08 -35.44
C ASN A 719 -6.09 -5.24 -35.36
N SER A 720 -7.19 -5.08 -34.60
CA SER A 720 -8.25 -6.05 -34.24
C SER A 720 -7.96 -6.89 -32.99
N THR A 721 -9.01 -7.40 -32.32
CA THR A 721 -8.89 -8.14 -31.05
C THR A 721 -8.01 -9.39 -31.15
N LEU A 722 -8.04 -10.12 -32.27
CA LEU A 722 -7.33 -11.41 -32.43
C LEU A 722 -5.80 -11.28 -32.52
N THR A 723 -5.28 -10.29 -33.26
CA THR A 723 -3.83 -10.03 -33.38
C THR A 723 -3.36 -8.90 -32.46
N GLY A 724 -4.28 -8.01 -32.09
CA GLY A 724 -4.01 -6.85 -31.27
C GLY A 724 -3.63 -7.20 -29.84
N LEU A 725 -4.18 -8.27 -29.25
CA LEU A 725 -3.82 -8.69 -27.90
C LEU A 725 -2.37 -9.20 -27.82
N SER A 726 -1.95 -10.04 -28.77
CA SER A 726 -0.53 -10.45 -28.86
C SER A 726 0.37 -9.25 -29.07
N GLN A 727 0.00 -8.32 -29.95
CA GLN A 727 0.79 -7.12 -30.17
C GLN A 727 0.86 -6.20 -28.94
N LEU A 728 -0.24 -6.06 -28.20
CA LEU A 728 -0.28 -5.32 -26.94
C LEU A 728 0.68 -5.95 -25.92
N MET A 729 0.69 -7.28 -25.79
CA MET A 729 1.59 -7.98 -24.87
C MET A 729 3.06 -7.88 -25.29
N ILE A 730 3.34 -7.92 -26.59
CA ILE A 730 4.68 -7.64 -27.13
C ILE A 730 5.12 -6.22 -26.75
N ASP A 731 4.23 -5.23 -26.83
CA ASP A 731 4.56 -3.84 -26.49
C ASP A 731 4.75 -3.64 -24.98
N TYR A 732 3.94 -4.27 -24.13
CA TYR A 732 4.19 -4.34 -22.69
C TYR A 732 5.57 -4.93 -22.36
N LYS A 733 5.93 -6.05 -23.01
CA LYS A 733 7.23 -6.70 -22.80
C LYS A 733 8.39 -5.84 -23.31
N THR A 734 8.38 -5.48 -24.59
CA THR A 734 9.56 -4.98 -25.31
C THR A 734 9.63 -3.46 -25.43
N SER A 735 8.50 -2.77 -25.32
CA SER A 735 8.42 -1.31 -25.45
C SER A 735 8.21 -0.59 -24.12
N TRP A 736 7.91 -1.33 -23.05
CA TRP A 736 7.73 -0.81 -21.69
C TRP A 736 8.62 -1.55 -20.67
N ALA A 737 8.22 -2.72 -20.16
CA ALA A 737 8.86 -3.37 -19.02
C ALA A 737 10.37 -3.65 -19.24
N GLU A 738 10.72 -4.51 -20.21
CA GLU A 738 12.14 -4.82 -20.46
C GLU A 738 12.94 -3.60 -20.91
N ARG A 739 12.29 -2.64 -21.58
CA ARG A 739 12.96 -1.43 -22.05
C ARG A 739 13.40 -0.56 -20.88
N GLU A 740 12.51 -0.33 -19.93
CA GLU A 740 12.81 0.43 -18.73
C GLU A 740 13.79 -0.31 -17.83
N TYR A 741 13.63 -1.62 -17.66
CA TYR A 741 14.58 -2.44 -16.90
C TYR A 741 15.98 -2.42 -17.54
N ARG A 742 16.10 -2.53 -18.86
CA ARG A 742 17.40 -2.39 -19.58
C ARG A 742 17.97 -0.99 -19.45
N MET A 743 17.14 0.05 -19.61
CA MET A 743 17.56 1.44 -19.42
C MET A 743 18.08 1.67 -18.00
N ALA A 744 17.38 1.12 -17.01
CA ALA A 744 17.79 1.08 -15.63
C ALA A 744 18.94 0.11 -15.36
N GLY A 745 19.48 -0.62 -16.35
CA GLY A 745 20.62 -1.54 -16.18
C GLY A 745 20.36 -2.77 -15.33
N LEU A 746 19.13 -3.29 -15.34
CA LEU A 746 18.76 -4.53 -14.67
C LEU A 746 18.87 -5.71 -15.63
N LYS A 747 19.16 -6.89 -15.06
CA LYS A 747 19.08 -8.17 -15.75
C LYS A 747 17.63 -8.45 -16.16
N ILE A 748 17.46 -8.83 -17.42
CA ILE A 748 16.19 -9.32 -17.93
C ILE A 748 16.08 -10.83 -17.69
N ASP A 749 14.94 -11.26 -17.20
CA ASP A 749 14.67 -12.67 -16.94
C ASP A 749 14.80 -13.51 -18.20
N GLY A 750 15.44 -14.68 -18.06
CA GLY A 750 15.74 -15.58 -19.18
C GLY A 750 17.02 -15.24 -19.95
N GLU A 751 17.70 -14.12 -19.65
CA GLU A 751 18.96 -13.72 -20.28
C GLU A 751 20.07 -13.50 -19.24
N PRO A 752 21.35 -13.79 -19.55
CA PRO A 752 22.45 -13.41 -18.67
C PRO A 752 22.63 -11.88 -18.67
N MET A 753 23.23 -11.35 -17.60
CA MET A 753 23.49 -9.91 -17.47
C MET A 753 24.35 -9.34 -18.61
N THR A 754 25.25 -10.15 -19.21
CA THR A 754 26.05 -9.77 -20.39
C THR A 754 25.23 -9.47 -21.64
N THR A 755 24.02 -10.01 -21.74
CA THR A 755 23.08 -9.71 -22.83
C THR A 755 22.16 -8.54 -22.47
N SER A 756 21.86 -8.38 -21.17
CA SER A 756 21.00 -7.29 -20.67
C SER A 756 21.69 -5.92 -20.75
N LEU A 757 23.01 -5.88 -20.57
CA LEU A 757 23.80 -4.66 -20.48
C LEU A 757 24.47 -4.30 -21.83
N PRO A 758 24.44 -3.05 -22.31
CA PRO A 758 25.14 -2.66 -23.53
C PRO A 758 26.67 -2.90 -23.45
N LEU A 759 27.30 -3.26 -24.58
CA LEU A 759 28.73 -3.62 -24.62
C LEU A 759 29.66 -2.48 -24.13
N GLU A 760 29.39 -1.25 -24.55
CA GLU A 760 30.12 -0.06 -24.08
C GLU A 760 30.03 0.17 -22.57
N VAL A 761 28.87 -0.14 -21.98
CA VAL A 761 28.66 -0.07 -20.53
C VAL A 761 29.49 -1.15 -19.85
N GLN A 762 29.49 -2.38 -20.37
CA GLN A 762 30.33 -3.47 -19.86
C GLN A 762 31.83 -3.11 -19.90
N GLN A 763 32.30 -2.55 -21.02
CA GLN A 763 33.69 -2.12 -21.19
C GLN A 763 34.09 -1.03 -20.21
N LEU A 764 33.20 -0.06 -19.94
CA LEU A 764 33.47 0.98 -18.97
C LEU A 764 33.46 0.44 -17.54
N CYS A 765 32.51 -0.44 -17.20
CA CYS A 765 32.48 -1.11 -15.90
C CYS A 765 33.77 -1.90 -15.63
N GLN A 766 34.26 -2.64 -16.62
CA GLN A 766 35.54 -3.34 -16.50
C GLN A 766 36.70 -2.36 -16.27
N HIS A 767 36.75 -1.26 -17.02
CA HIS A 767 37.78 -0.23 -16.85
C HIS A 767 37.76 0.40 -15.45
N LEU A 768 36.57 0.66 -14.90
CA LEU A 768 36.40 1.26 -13.58
C LEU A 768 36.43 0.24 -12.43
N SER A 769 36.60 -1.06 -12.72
CA SER A 769 36.49 -2.13 -11.72
C SER A 769 35.13 -2.12 -10.99
N TRP A 770 34.06 -1.90 -11.75
CA TRP A 770 32.68 -1.93 -11.27
C TRP A 770 32.07 -3.30 -11.50
N ASP A 771 31.37 -3.83 -10.49
CA ASP A 771 30.77 -5.17 -10.52
C ASP A 771 29.41 -5.20 -11.24
N CYS A 772 29.38 -4.60 -12.44
CA CYS A 772 28.16 -4.40 -13.22
C CYS A 772 27.51 -5.69 -13.75
N LEU A 773 28.21 -6.82 -13.66
CA LEU A 773 27.70 -8.13 -14.11
C LEU A 773 27.18 -8.99 -12.95
N ASN A 774 27.26 -8.50 -11.72
CA ASN A 774 26.74 -9.20 -10.56
C ASN A 774 25.20 -9.20 -10.55
N GLU A 775 24.64 -10.35 -10.90
CA GLU A 775 23.20 -10.56 -10.99
C GLU A 775 22.49 -10.47 -9.64
N THR A 776 23.20 -10.59 -8.51
CA THR A 776 22.60 -10.38 -7.18
C THR A 776 22.34 -8.90 -6.93
N ILE A 777 23.20 -8.00 -7.43
CA ILE A 777 23.06 -6.55 -7.30
C ILE A 777 22.10 -6.00 -8.38
N HIS A 778 22.15 -6.56 -9.59
CA HIS A 778 21.51 -6.00 -10.78
C HIS A 778 20.35 -6.84 -11.29
N ARG A 779 19.47 -7.31 -10.41
CA ARG A 779 18.27 -8.07 -10.77
C ARG A 779 16.99 -7.30 -10.49
N ILE A 780 15.93 -7.68 -11.19
CA ILE A 780 14.56 -7.40 -10.80
C ILE A 780 14.30 -8.21 -9.51
N THR A 781 13.82 -7.54 -8.47
CA THR A 781 13.56 -8.19 -7.17
C THR A 781 12.08 -8.47 -6.92
N GLU A 782 11.19 -7.79 -7.64
CA GLU A 782 9.72 -7.89 -7.51
C GLU A 782 9.09 -7.72 -8.91
N VAL A 783 7.97 -8.37 -9.17
CA VAL A 783 7.17 -8.12 -10.38
C VAL A 783 6.47 -6.77 -10.28
N GLN A 784 6.45 -6.02 -11.40
CA GLN A 784 5.58 -4.85 -11.50
C GLN A 784 4.13 -5.26 -11.76
N HIS A 785 3.26 -5.09 -10.78
CA HIS A 785 1.83 -5.29 -10.99
C HIS A 785 1.16 -4.01 -11.50
N LEU A 786 0.15 -4.15 -12.36
CA LEU A 786 -0.72 -3.06 -12.78
C LEU A 786 -2.17 -3.48 -12.63
N THR A 787 -2.96 -2.63 -11.97
CA THR A 787 -4.40 -2.77 -11.87
C THR A 787 -5.06 -1.67 -12.69
N TYR A 788 -5.81 -2.05 -13.71
CA TYR A 788 -6.68 -1.12 -14.44
C TYR A 788 -8.10 -1.31 -13.93
N ASP A 789 -8.84 -0.25 -13.63
CA ASP A 789 -10.23 -0.36 -13.16
C ASP A 789 -11.02 0.91 -13.52
N ALA A 790 -12.23 1.06 -12.99
CA ALA A 790 -13.04 2.27 -13.03
C ALA A 790 -12.28 3.48 -12.47
N TYR A 791 -11.46 3.24 -11.44
CA TYR A 791 -10.78 4.25 -10.66
C TYR A 791 -9.34 3.81 -10.38
N ALA A 792 -8.44 4.79 -10.28
CA ALA A 792 -7.11 4.63 -9.73
C ALA A 792 -7.10 5.06 -8.25
N ALA A 793 -6.03 4.75 -7.52
CA ALA A 793 -5.81 5.21 -6.15
C ALA A 793 -5.66 6.74 -6.04
N CYS A 794 -5.03 7.35 -7.03
CA CYS A 794 -4.88 8.79 -7.18
C CYS A 794 -4.90 9.15 -8.67
N GLY A 795 -5.22 10.40 -9.01
CA GLY A 795 -5.24 10.86 -10.40
C GLY A 795 -6.00 9.95 -11.36
N GLN A 796 -5.45 9.79 -12.57
CA GLN A 796 -5.89 8.79 -13.55
C GLN A 796 -4.98 7.55 -13.58
N LEU A 797 -3.72 7.71 -13.17
CA LEU A 797 -2.77 6.65 -12.88
C LEU A 797 -2.08 7.02 -11.57
N CYS A 798 -1.65 6.02 -10.80
CA CYS A 798 -1.05 6.20 -9.50
C CYS A 798 0.06 5.16 -9.27
N SER A 799 1.25 5.66 -8.95
CA SER A 799 2.48 4.89 -8.71
C SER A 799 2.38 3.91 -7.55
N GLY A 800 3.26 2.91 -7.56
CA GLY A 800 3.46 1.88 -6.54
C GLY A 800 3.28 0.46 -7.10
N ASN A 801 3.07 -0.54 -6.25
CA ASN A 801 2.96 -1.94 -6.69
C ASN A 801 1.73 -2.62 -6.04
N PRO A 802 0.57 -2.69 -6.73
CA PRO A 802 0.37 -2.48 -8.18
C PRO A 802 0.18 -1.03 -8.58
N ILE A 803 0.71 -0.57 -9.71
CA ILE A 803 0.30 0.70 -10.35
C ILE A 803 -1.20 0.64 -10.59
N THR A 804 -1.98 1.64 -10.18
CA THR A 804 -3.44 1.64 -10.37
C THR A 804 -3.85 2.67 -11.41
N ALA A 805 -4.74 2.32 -12.34
CA ALA A 805 -5.13 3.17 -13.46
C ALA A 805 -6.65 3.17 -13.69
N SER A 806 -7.25 4.35 -13.86
CA SER A 806 -8.62 4.53 -14.36
C SER A 806 -8.68 4.63 -15.88
N THR A 807 -7.54 4.59 -16.56
CA THR A 807 -7.42 4.57 -18.03
C THR A 807 -7.62 3.14 -18.57
N VAL A 808 -7.22 2.89 -19.81
CA VAL A 808 -7.17 1.57 -20.43
C VAL A 808 -5.72 1.14 -20.61
N PRO A 809 -5.38 -0.16 -20.64
CA PRO A 809 -4.03 -0.65 -20.91
C PRO A 809 -3.38 0.01 -22.15
N ALA A 810 -2.30 0.76 -21.96
CA ALA A 810 -1.60 1.48 -23.02
C ALA A 810 -0.08 1.60 -22.75
N PRO A 811 0.73 0.55 -22.96
CA PRO A 811 2.14 0.50 -22.53
C PRO A 811 3.06 1.57 -23.16
N ILE A 812 2.62 2.24 -24.23
CA ILE A 812 3.36 3.33 -24.89
C ILE A 812 2.93 4.72 -24.39
N ALA A 813 1.79 4.82 -23.73
CA ALA A 813 1.34 6.08 -23.16
C ALA A 813 2.32 6.55 -22.08
N TRP A 814 2.31 7.86 -21.83
CA TRP A 814 3.24 8.47 -20.86
C TRP A 814 3.08 7.88 -19.46
N GLY A 815 1.83 7.66 -19.04
CA GLY A 815 1.47 7.22 -17.70
C GLY A 815 2.19 5.92 -17.30
N GLU A 816 2.03 4.82 -18.04
CA GLU A 816 2.62 3.53 -17.67
C GLU A 816 4.13 3.61 -17.42
N GLY A 817 4.88 4.32 -18.28
CA GLY A 817 6.32 4.48 -18.10
C GLY A 817 6.71 5.48 -17.02
N HIS A 818 5.90 6.51 -16.81
CA HIS A 818 6.05 7.44 -15.69
C HIS A 818 5.91 6.71 -14.34
N GLU A 819 4.91 5.84 -14.23
CA GLU A 819 4.61 5.11 -12.99
C GLU A 819 5.59 3.98 -12.69
N LEU A 820 6.02 3.19 -13.70
CA LEU A 820 7.11 2.22 -13.50
C LEU A 820 8.43 2.95 -13.22
N GLY A 821 8.64 4.10 -13.85
CA GLY A 821 9.76 4.98 -13.56
C GLY A 821 9.88 5.34 -12.08
N HIS A 822 8.76 5.58 -11.37
CA HIS A 822 8.79 5.80 -9.92
C HIS A 822 9.34 4.59 -9.15
N ASN A 823 8.99 3.37 -9.54
CA ASN A 823 9.52 2.16 -8.89
C ASN A 823 11.00 1.91 -9.22
N LEU A 824 11.51 2.53 -10.29
CA LEU A 824 12.91 2.47 -10.67
C LEU A 824 13.76 3.59 -10.07
N GLN A 825 13.16 4.68 -9.56
CA GLN A 825 13.88 5.82 -9.01
C GLN A 825 14.89 5.43 -7.93
N ARG A 826 15.99 6.19 -7.87
CA ARG A 826 17.08 6.00 -6.90
C ARG A 826 17.44 7.37 -6.35
N GLN A 827 17.50 7.47 -5.02
CA GLN A 827 17.91 8.67 -4.28
C GLN A 827 19.19 9.32 -4.84
N ALA A 828 20.18 8.48 -5.16
CA ALA A 828 21.47 8.90 -5.69
C ALA A 828 21.35 9.62 -7.05
N LEU A 829 20.24 9.44 -7.77
CA LEU A 829 19.99 10.02 -9.08
C LEU A 829 18.98 11.17 -9.04
N ASP A 830 18.47 11.54 -7.87
CA ASP A 830 17.51 12.63 -7.71
C ASP A 830 18.20 13.96 -7.39
N ILE A 831 17.64 15.07 -7.90
CA ILE A 831 18.11 16.41 -7.55
C ILE A 831 17.37 16.90 -6.30
N TYR A 832 18.17 17.47 -5.40
CA TYR A 832 17.76 18.07 -4.15
C TYR A 832 18.02 19.57 -4.18
N TRP A 833 17.12 20.35 -3.59
CA TRP A 833 17.33 21.77 -3.36
C TRP A 833 17.84 21.99 -1.93
N PRO A 834 18.97 22.69 -1.74
CA PRO A 834 19.36 23.17 -0.42
C PRO A 834 18.47 24.35 -0.05
N ASP A 835 17.96 24.39 1.18
CA ASP A 835 17.19 25.54 1.64
C ASP A 835 18.05 26.82 1.72
N THR A 836 17.99 27.60 0.64
CA THR A 836 18.71 28.86 0.41
C THR A 836 17.90 30.11 0.76
N SER A 837 16.76 29.93 1.47
CA SER A 837 15.91 31.05 1.90
C SER A 837 16.68 32.15 2.65
N LEU A 838 16.21 33.40 2.47
CA LEU A 838 16.79 34.61 3.06
C LEU A 838 17.03 34.44 4.57
N GLY A 839 18.30 34.30 4.96
CA GLY A 839 18.74 34.10 6.35
C GLY A 839 19.59 32.85 6.60
N LYS A 840 19.54 31.84 5.72
CA LYS A 840 20.35 30.61 5.86
C LYS A 840 21.74 30.66 5.19
N GLN A 841 21.95 31.62 4.27
CA GLN A 841 23.22 31.88 3.54
C GLN A 841 23.85 30.61 2.90
N LEU A 842 25.05 30.75 2.32
CA LEU A 842 25.79 29.67 1.64
C LEU A 842 26.21 28.50 2.55
N GLY A 843 26.17 28.69 3.87
CA GLY A 843 26.49 27.63 4.83
C GLY A 843 25.55 26.43 4.74
N ALA A 844 24.29 26.64 4.31
CA ALA A 844 23.30 25.58 4.16
C ALA A 844 23.70 24.53 3.10
N ILE A 845 24.48 24.93 2.09
CA ILE A 845 24.92 24.07 0.97
C ILE A 845 25.90 22.98 1.45
N ASN A 846 26.61 23.17 2.56
CA ASN A 846 27.62 22.22 3.05
C ASN A 846 27.08 21.26 4.11
N THR A 847 25.78 21.02 4.16
CA THR A 847 25.17 20.07 5.10
C THR A 847 23.98 19.36 4.45
N TRP A 848 24.04 18.04 4.30
CA TRP A 848 22.99 17.26 3.64
C TRP A 848 21.61 17.38 4.29
N ALA A 849 21.55 17.61 5.60
CA ALA A 849 20.28 17.78 6.32
C ALA A 849 19.46 19.01 5.85
N ASN A 850 20.07 19.96 5.15
CA ASN A 850 19.39 21.15 4.61
C ASN A 850 18.85 20.92 3.19
N TYR A 851 19.09 19.76 2.60
CA TYR A 851 18.62 19.42 1.28
C TYR A 851 17.28 18.70 1.33
N SER A 852 16.42 19.01 0.37
CA SER A 852 15.13 18.35 0.21
C SER A 852 14.90 17.96 -1.26
N MET A 853 14.35 16.76 -1.49
CA MET A 853 14.19 16.18 -2.82
C MET A 853 13.27 17.05 -3.69
N ARG A 854 13.60 17.21 -4.97
CA ARG A 854 12.79 17.99 -5.94
C ARG A 854 12.56 17.29 -7.27
N SER A 855 13.07 16.07 -7.42
CA SER A 855 12.97 15.27 -8.64
C SER A 855 12.02 14.09 -8.57
N THR A 856 11.15 13.99 -7.55
CA THR A 856 10.18 12.89 -7.41
C THR A 856 9.34 12.71 -8.67
N GLU A 857 8.84 13.80 -9.26
CA GLU A 857 8.06 13.78 -10.50
C GLU A 857 8.91 14.08 -11.75
N VAL A 858 10.24 14.00 -11.64
CA VAL A 858 11.17 14.45 -12.70
C VAL A 858 12.06 13.31 -13.18
N SER A 859 12.81 12.67 -12.28
CA SER A 859 13.83 11.69 -12.70
C SER A 859 13.22 10.41 -13.30
N ASN A 860 11.97 10.08 -12.93
CA ASN A 860 11.19 9.00 -13.53
C ASN A 860 10.79 9.28 -14.99
N ASN A 861 10.68 10.53 -15.42
CA ASN A 861 10.24 10.88 -16.77
C ASN A 861 11.29 10.62 -17.87
N ILE A 862 12.50 10.17 -17.52
CA ILE A 862 13.44 9.63 -18.51
C ILE A 862 12.82 8.43 -19.22
N PHE A 863 12.13 7.56 -18.49
CA PHE A 863 11.58 6.32 -19.01
C PHE A 863 10.48 6.53 -20.07
N PRO A 864 9.35 7.21 -19.78
CA PRO A 864 8.28 7.39 -20.75
C PRO A 864 8.73 8.21 -21.97
N TYR A 865 9.60 9.20 -21.78
CA TYR A 865 10.19 9.97 -22.88
C TYR A 865 10.92 9.05 -23.87
N PHE A 866 11.81 8.19 -23.39
CA PHE A 866 12.60 7.33 -24.27
C PHE A 866 11.83 6.11 -24.78
N ASN A 867 10.81 5.64 -24.06
CA ASN A 867 9.89 4.63 -24.56
C ASN A 867 9.13 5.15 -25.78
N GLN A 868 8.51 6.32 -25.66
CA GLN A 868 7.79 6.96 -26.77
C GLN A 868 8.72 7.27 -27.93
N TRP A 869 9.87 7.91 -27.67
CA TRP A 869 10.85 8.20 -28.71
C TRP A 869 11.24 6.93 -29.47
N THR A 870 11.57 5.85 -28.75
CA THR A 870 11.99 4.61 -29.41
C THR A 870 10.85 3.96 -30.18
N TYR A 871 9.67 3.93 -29.57
CA TYR A 871 8.51 3.32 -30.20
C TYR A 871 8.19 4.01 -31.53
N PHE A 872 8.08 5.34 -31.54
CA PHE A 872 7.70 6.06 -32.74
C PHE A 872 8.80 6.18 -33.78
N ARG A 873 10.06 6.36 -33.36
CA ARG A 873 11.17 6.57 -34.30
C ARG A 873 11.81 5.26 -34.79
N LEU A 874 11.75 4.18 -34.01
CA LEU A 874 12.41 2.90 -34.36
C LEU A 874 11.42 1.75 -34.50
N THR A 875 10.55 1.50 -33.52
CA THR A 875 9.69 0.31 -33.50
C THR A 875 8.59 0.38 -34.56
N LEU A 876 7.88 1.51 -34.63
CA LEU A 876 6.73 1.70 -35.51
C LEU A 876 7.12 1.67 -37.01
N PRO A 877 8.18 2.37 -37.48
CA PRO A 877 8.59 2.32 -38.87
C PRO A 877 9.06 0.92 -39.28
N ALA A 878 9.82 0.22 -38.41
CA ALA A 878 10.27 -1.15 -38.66
C ALA A 878 9.10 -2.13 -38.76
N ARG A 879 8.03 -1.94 -37.97
CA ARG A 879 6.85 -2.79 -37.97
C ARG A 879 6.03 -2.64 -39.26
N PHE A 880 5.83 -1.42 -39.75
CA PHE A 880 4.89 -1.15 -40.85
C PHE A 880 5.53 -0.93 -42.22
N HIS A 881 6.87 -0.92 -42.35
CA HIS A 881 7.59 -0.73 -43.63
C HIS A 881 7.16 0.53 -44.39
N THR A 882 6.46 1.45 -43.73
CA THR A 882 5.96 2.68 -44.29
C THR A 882 6.98 3.77 -44.00
N GLY A 883 7.45 4.44 -45.04
CA GLY A 883 8.05 5.77 -44.92
C GLY A 883 6.96 6.77 -44.51
N VAL A 884 6.38 6.57 -43.33
CA VAL A 884 5.40 7.51 -42.76
C VAL A 884 6.20 8.79 -42.56
N ASP A 885 5.89 9.80 -43.36
CA ASP A 885 6.21 11.18 -43.02
C ASP A 885 5.48 11.44 -41.70
N ASP A 886 6.22 11.28 -40.61
CA ASP A 886 5.64 11.10 -39.28
C ASP A 886 5.39 12.41 -38.56
N GLY A 887 5.40 13.53 -39.31
CA GLY A 887 5.06 14.87 -38.85
C GLY A 887 5.86 15.31 -37.61
N PRO A 888 5.55 16.51 -37.09
CA PRO A 888 6.14 16.99 -35.87
C PRO A 888 5.67 16.18 -34.66
N LEU A 889 6.47 15.22 -34.18
CA LEU A 889 6.16 14.42 -33.00
C LEU A 889 6.43 15.21 -31.74
N ARG A 890 5.41 15.92 -31.24
CA ARG A 890 5.53 16.69 -30.00
C ARG A 890 5.63 15.80 -28.77
N ARG A 891 6.36 16.29 -27.78
CA ARG A 891 6.58 15.63 -26.48
C ARG A 891 5.39 15.90 -25.56
N HIS A 892 4.97 14.88 -24.81
CA HIS A 892 3.78 14.93 -23.95
C HIS A 892 3.87 16.04 -22.87
N ASP A 893 5.04 16.25 -22.24
CA ASP A 893 5.19 17.12 -21.07
C ASP A 893 6.37 18.12 -21.12
N VAL A 894 6.90 18.44 -22.30
CA VAL A 894 8.18 19.14 -22.39
C VAL A 894 8.08 20.40 -23.22
N GLN A 895 7.96 21.53 -22.52
CA GLN A 895 8.38 22.83 -23.03
C GLN A 895 9.85 22.72 -23.49
N ASP A 896 10.18 23.34 -24.62
CA ASP A 896 11.54 23.38 -25.17
C ASP A 896 12.59 23.81 -24.13
N MET A 897 13.86 23.43 -24.34
CA MET A 897 14.97 23.83 -23.44
C MET A 897 15.17 25.35 -23.38
N THR A 898 14.45 26.11 -24.21
CA THR A 898 14.32 27.57 -24.19
C THR A 898 13.90 28.11 -22.83
N ILE A 899 13.14 27.36 -22.01
CA ILE A 899 12.76 27.84 -20.68
C ILE A 899 13.94 27.90 -19.74
N LEU A 900 14.73 26.82 -19.64
CA LEU A 900 15.94 26.84 -18.82
C LEU A 900 16.91 27.90 -19.35
N PHE A 901 17.06 27.99 -20.67
CA PHE A 901 17.86 29.07 -21.29
C PHE A 901 17.39 30.45 -20.83
N SER A 902 16.07 30.71 -20.86
CA SER A 902 15.49 31.97 -20.42
C SER A 902 15.75 32.22 -18.93
N ALA A 903 15.55 31.22 -18.08
CA ALA A 903 15.77 31.32 -16.65
C ALA A 903 17.24 31.63 -16.33
N HIS A 904 18.17 30.93 -16.98
CA HIS A 904 19.61 31.15 -16.86
C HIS A 904 19.99 32.57 -17.33
N GLN A 905 19.61 32.95 -18.56
CA GLN A 905 19.89 34.29 -19.09
C GLN A 905 19.30 35.38 -18.19
N SER A 906 18.11 35.17 -17.61
CA SER A 906 17.47 36.12 -16.70
C SER A 906 18.30 36.34 -15.43
N ALA A 907 18.73 35.25 -14.80
CA ALA A 907 19.49 35.29 -13.56
C ALA A 907 20.89 35.90 -13.74
N TYR A 908 21.61 35.49 -14.80
CA TYR A 908 22.99 35.93 -15.05
C TYR A 908 23.08 37.30 -15.74
N SER A 909 22.08 37.69 -16.53
CA SER A 909 21.94 39.08 -17.01
C SER A 909 21.32 40.01 -15.96
N ARG A 910 20.95 39.48 -14.78
CA ARG A 910 20.36 40.22 -13.66
C ARG A 910 19.18 41.07 -14.11
N LEU A 911 18.26 40.46 -14.86
CA LEU A 911 17.08 41.14 -15.36
C LEU A 911 16.24 41.68 -14.20
N GLN A 912 15.68 42.88 -14.40
CA GLN A 912 14.92 43.59 -13.39
C GLN A 912 13.54 43.98 -13.93
N GLN A 913 12.53 43.83 -13.07
CA GLN A 913 11.16 44.27 -13.30
C GLN A 913 10.57 44.74 -11.96
N ASN A 914 9.84 45.86 -11.96
CA ASN A 914 9.20 46.41 -10.77
C ASN A 914 10.13 46.62 -9.55
N GLY A 915 11.40 46.97 -9.78
CA GLY A 915 12.38 47.22 -8.72
C GLY A 915 12.94 45.96 -8.05
N GLN A 916 12.73 44.78 -8.63
CA GLN A 916 13.28 43.50 -8.17
C GLN A 916 14.05 42.81 -9.31
N SER A 917 15.01 41.97 -8.95
CA SER A 917 15.63 41.04 -9.90
C SER A 917 14.65 39.89 -10.18
N VAL A 918 14.47 39.50 -11.43
CA VAL A 918 13.49 38.49 -11.84
C VAL A 918 14.12 37.38 -12.66
N VAL A 919 13.60 36.18 -12.49
CA VAL A 919 13.90 35.01 -13.34
C VAL A 919 12.65 34.71 -14.16
N LEU A 920 12.78 34.64 -15.49
CA LEU A 920 11.67 34.55 -16.42
C LEU A 920 11.75 33.26 -17.25
N ASP A 921 10.60 32.68 -17.57
CA ASP A 921 10.51 31.65 -18.61
C ASP A 921 10.47 32.26 -20.03
N ASN A 922 10.43 31.38 -21.05
CA ASN A 922 10.40 31.78 -22.46
C ASN A 922 9.10 32.51 -22.87
N THR A 923 8.05 32.47 -22.04
CA THR A 923 6.77 33.19 -22.22
C THR A 923 6.74 34.53 -21.50
N CYS A 924 7.86 34.95 -20.91
CA CYS A 924 7.99 36.14 -20.05
C CYS A 924 7.21 36.05 -18.73
N LYS A 925 6.84 34.85 -18.28
CA LYS A 925 6.27 34.63 -16.95
C LYS A 925 7.40 34.62 -15.91
N VAL A 926 7.16 35.29 -14.79
CA VAL A 926 8.08 35.30 -13.65
C VAL A 926 8.06 33.95 -12.95
N LEU A 927 9.20 33.26 -12.96
CA LEU A 927 9.46 32.04 -12.18
C LEU A 927 9.87 32.37 -10.74
N GLY A 928 10.52 33.52 -10.53
CA GLY A 928 10.88 34.03 -9.19
C GLY A 928 11.30 35.49 -9.19
N SER A 929 11.06 36.17 -8.08
CA SER A 929 11.45 37.57 -7.83
C SER A 929 12.34 37.66 -6.61
N PHE A 930 13.41 38.45 -6.70
CA PHE A 930 14.50 38.49 -5.74
C PHE A 930 14.93 39.93 -5.43
N PRO A 931 15.46 40.20 -4.22
CA PRO A 931 16.10 41.48 -3.93
C PRO A 931 17.24 41.78 -4.92
N ILE A 932 17.41 43.05 -5.29
CA ILE A 932 18.55 43.48 -6.10
C ILE A 932 19.86 43.13 -5.37
N GLY A 933 20.81 42.55 -6.09
CA GLY A 933 22.10 42.11 -5.53
C GLY A 933 22.11 40.65 -5.05
N THR A 934 21.00 39.91 -5.16
CA THR A 934 21.00 38.46 -4.95
C THR A 934 21.95 37.77 -5.94
N ARG A 935 22.68 36.75 -5.49
CA ARG A 935 23.64 36.00 -6.33
C ARG A 935 22.89 35.25 -7.42
N SER A 936 23.35 35.35 -8.67
CA SER A 936 22.64 34.82 -9.85
C SER A 936 22.37 33.30 -9.80
N ASP A 937 23.30 32.52 -9.28
CA ASP A 937 23.14 31.07 -9.10
C ASP A 937 22.08 30.72 -8.03
N VAL A 938 21.94 31.51 -6.96
CA VAL A 938 20.87 31.37 -5.95
C VAL A 938 19.53 31.73 -6.58
N MET A 939 19.45 32.81 -7.36
CA MET A 939 18.23 33.17 -8.08
C MET A 939 17.76 32.04 -9.00
N LEU A 940 18.68 31.46 -9.76
CA LEU A 940 18.38 30.35 -10.66
C LEU A 940 17.95 29.10 -9.88
N ALA A 941 18.71 28.73 -8.84
CA ALA A 941 18.40 27.59 -8.00
C ALA A 941 17.01 27.70 -7.36
N ASP A 942 16.70 28.85 -6.77
CA ASP A 942 15.42 29.07 -6.09
C ASP A 942 14.25 29.14 -7.08
N ALA A 943 14.42 29.81 -8.22
CA ALA A 943 13.36 29.93 -9.22
C ALA A 943 12.97 28.57 -9.81
N VAL A 944 13.94 27.67 -10.02
CA VAL A 944 13.71 26.35 -10.63
C VAL A 944 13.34 25.30 -9.58
N TRP A 945 14.07 25.26 -8.46
CA TRP A 945 14.07 24.11 -7.55
C TRP A 945 13.42 24.37 -6.19
N SER A 946 13.25 25.61 -5.71
CA SER A 946 12.77 25.81 -4.33
C SER A 946 11.36 25.26 -4.08
N ASN A 947 10.46 25.42 -5.05
CA ASN A 947 9.05 25.03 -4.94
C ASN A 947 8.88 23.50 -4.86
N ASP A 948 8.27 23.03 -3.79
CA ASP A 948 8.02 21.61 -3.50
C ASP A 948 6.62 21.13 -3.92
N GLY A 949 5.84 21.98 -4.59
CA GLY A 949 4.54 21.62 -5.14
C GLY A 949 4.62 20.48 -6.16
N TYR A 950 3.57 19.64 -6.19
CA TYR A 950 3.45 18.51 -7.10
C TYR A 950 3.64 18.92 -8.56
N ALA A 951 4.58 18.25 -9.26
CA ALA A 951 4.94 18.48 -10.66
C ALA A 951 5.25 19.95 -11.04
N VAL A 952 5.58 20.82 -10.07
CA VAL A 952 5.94 22.22 -10.36
C VAL A 952 7.30 22.28 -11.06
N ASN A 953 7.40 23.15 -12.06
CA ASN A 953 8.60 23.37 -12.87
C ASN A 953 9.16 22.08 -13.50
N ASN A 954 8.27 21.13 -13.85
CA ASN A 954 8.70 19.80 -14.32
C ASN A 954 9.58 19.92 -15.57
N GLY A 955 9.13 20.68 -16.58
CA GLY A 955 9.86 20.87 -17.83
C GLY A 955 11.25 21.49 -17.61
N GLU A 956 11.35 22.48 -16.73
CA GLU A 956 12.62 23.12 -16.36
C GLU A 956 13.57 22.15 -15.67
N ARG A 957 13.06 21.29 -14.78
CA ARG A 957 13.87 20.31 -14.07
C ARG A 957 14.27 19.13 -14.95
N LEU A 958 13.41 18.72 -15.90
CA LEU A 958 13.70 17.66 -16.86
C LEU A 958 14.85 17.98 -17.80
N SER A 959 15.11 19.27 -18.04
CA SER A 959 16.23 19.72 -18.85
C SER A 959 17.58 19.15 -18.39
N PHE A 960 17.77 19.00 -17.09
CA PHE A 960 18.96 18.40 -16.50
C PHE A 960 19.13 16.93 -16.91
N TYR A 961 18.05 16.17 -17.05
CA TYR A 961 18.18 14.78 -17.48
C TYR A 961 18.32 14.73 -19.00
N PHE A 962 17.39 15.37 -19.74
CA PHE A 962 17.32 15.25 -21.20
C PHE A 962 18.52 15.84 -21.96
N ALA A 963 19.26 16.78 -21.37
CA ALA A 963 20.48 17.30 -22.00
C ALA A 963 21.66 16.32 -21.92
N LEU A 964 21.71 15.39 -20.95
CA LEU A 964 22.85 14.48 -20.76
C LEU A 964 23.14 13.61 -21.99
N PRO A 965 22.16 12.89 -22.59
CA PRO A 965 22.43 12.10 -23.79
C PRO A 965 22.92 12.94 -24.96
N GLN A 966 22.45 14.18 -25.10
CA GLN A 966 22.82 15.07 -26.21
C GLN A 966 24.25 15.57 -26.09
N ILE A 967 24.61 16.05 -24.90
CA ILE A 967 25.95 16.60 -24.63
C ILE A 967 27.00 15.49 -24.71
N LEU A 968 26.68 14.27 -24.27
CA LEU A 968 27.62 13.16 -24.25
C LEU A 968 27.66 12.34 -25.56
N GLN A 969 26.69 12.54 -26.46
CA GLN A 969 26.70 11.85 -27.75
C GLN A 969 27.98 12.20 -28.54
N GLY A 970 28.67 11.17 -29.06
CA GLY A 970 29.89 11.34 -29.84
C GLY A 970 31.14 11.70 -29.02
N ASN A 971 31.01 11.91 -27.71
CA ASN A 971 32.13 12.18 -26.82
C ASN A 971 32.65 10.88 -26.19
N PRO A 972 33.98 10.71 -26.05
CA PRO A 972 34.56 9.53 -25.43
C PRO A 972 34.31 9.51 -23.91
N LEU A 973 34.03 8.33 -23.36
CA LEU A 973 33.98 8.07 -21.92
C LEU A 973 35.39 7.98 -21.32
N ALA A 974 35.48 7.54 -20.06
CA ALA A 974 36.75 7.40 -19.35
C ALA A 974 37.74 6.42 -20.01
N ASN A 975 37.23 5.36 -20.61
CA ASN A 975 38.00 4.33 -21.30
C ASN A 975 38.22 4.64 -22.80
N GLY A 976 37.77 5.80 -23.28
CA GLY A 976 37.84 6.18 -24.70
C GLY A 976 36.72 5.63 -25.58
N VAL A 977 35.82 4.79 -25.05
CA VAL A 977 34.66 4.27 -25.79
C VAL A 977 33.65 5.40 -25.99
N ILE A 978 33.03 5.45 -27.17
CA ILE A 978 31.91 6.35 -27.46
C ILE A 978 30.63 5.53 -27.31
N LEU A 979 29.63 6.09 -26.63
CA LEU A 979 28.33 5.45 -26.52
C LEU A 979 27.70 5.29 -27.92
N ALA A 980 27.40 4.06 -28.33
CA ALA A 980 26.62 3.76 -29.52
C ALA A 980 25.20 4.31 -29.42
N ASP A 981 24.73 4.60 -28.21
CA ASP A 981 23.50 5.33 -27.92
C ASP A 981 23.70 6.24 -26.71
N GLY A 982 23.57 7.56 -26.88
CA GLY A 982 23.77 8.53 -25.80
C GLY A 982 22.92 8.26 -24.55
N ARG A 983 21.80 7.54 -24.68
CA ARG A 983 20.90 7.17 -23.57
C ARG A 983 21.50 6.15 -22.61
N ASN A 984 22.52 5.40 -23.04
CA ASN A 984 23.23 4.44 -22.20
C ASN A 984 23.98 5.12 -21.03
N ILE A 985 24.06 6.46 -21.02
CA ILE A 985 24.48 7.20 -19.84
C ILE A 985 23.59 6.94 -18.62
N TYR A 986 22.28 6.80 -18.80
CA TYR A 986 21.38 6.48 -17.68
C TYR A 986 21.65 5.08 -17.17
N THR A 987 21.87 4.11 -18.06
CA THR A 987 22.26 2.75 -17.66
C THR A 987 23.51 2.76 -16.80
N LEU A 988 24.53 3.54 -17.16
CA LEU A 988 25.73 3.74 -16.34
C LEU A 988 25.44 4.39 -14.98
N MET A 989 24.61 5.45 -14.95
CA MET A 989 24.20 6.12 -13.72
C MET A 989 23.49 5.15 -12.76
N TYR A 990 22.58 4.33 -13.29
CA TYR A 990 21.86 3.33 -12.50
C TYR A 990 22.76 2.18 -12.01
N GLN A 991 23.71 1.74 -12.82
CA GLN A 991 24.73 0.78 -12.38
C GLN A 991 25.56 1.36 -11.22
N ALA A 992 26.04 2.58 -11.37
CA ALA A 992 26.79 3.27 -10.31
C ALA A 992 25.96 3.43 -9.04
N ALA A 993 24.68 3.82 -9.15
CA ALA A 993 23.80 4.01 -8.01
C ALA A 993 23.57 2.71 -7.22
N ARG A 994 23.32 1.58 -7.91
CA ARG A 994 23.17 0.28 -7.24
C ARG A 994 24.47 -0.20 -6.60
N LEU A 995 25.61 -0.03 -7.28
CA LEU A 995 26.91 -0.36 -6.71
C LEU A 995 27.23 0.50 -5.50
N PHE A 996 26.90 1.80 -5.54
CA PHE A 996 27.03 2.67 -4.39
C PHE A 996 26.20 2.18 -3.20
N SER A 997 24.92 1.85 -3.39
CA SER A 997 24.08 1.27 -2.33
C SER A 997 24.62 -0.05 -1.80
N ALA A 998 25.19 -0.91 -2.67
CA ALA A 998 25.80 -2.16 -2.24
C ALA A 998 27.10 -1.94 -1.44
N TYR A 999 27.89 -0.94 -1.81
CA TYR A 999 29.19 -0.66 -1.21
C TYR A 999 29.12 0.22 0.04
N ALA A 1000 28.09 1.06 0.17
CA ALA A 1000 27.87 1.97 1.29
C ALA A 1000 27.15 1.30 2.49
N THR A 1001 27.16 -0.03 2.55
CA THR A 1001 26.51 -0.81 3.62
C THR A 1001 27.29 -0.77 4.93
N ASP A 1002 28.61 -0.87 4.86
CA ASP A 1002 29.51 -0.82 6.02
C ASP A 1002 30.86 -0.16 5.67
N ALA A 1003 31.65 0.16 6.70
CA ALA A 1003 32.91 0.87 6.55
C ALA A 1003 33.99 0.10 5.77
N ALA A 1004 34.06 -1.23 5.92
CA ALA A 1004 35.07 -2.05 5.27
C ALA A 1004 34.76 -2.18 3.77
N THR A 1005 33.51 -2.47 3.44
CA THR A 1005 33.02 -2.52 2.05
C THR A 1005 33.21 -1.16 1.38
N TRP A 1006 32.83 -0.07 2.06
CA TRP A 1006 33.02 1.27 1.53
C TRP A 1006 34.50 1.59 1.27
N GLN A 1007 35.38 1.29 2.23
CA GLN A 1007 36.81 1.52 2.08
C GLN A 1007 37.42 0.75 0.90
N ALA A 1008 36.93 -0.46 0.61
CA ALA A 1008 37.41 -1.27 -0.50
C ALA A 1008 37.00 -0.71 -1.88
N HIS A 1009 35.85 -0.03 -1.98
CA HIS A 1009 35.24 0.32 -3.26
C HIS A 1009 35.06 1.82 -3.52
N ALA A 1010 35.13 2.70 -2.52
CA ALA A 1010 34.87 4.13 -2.67
C ALA A 1010 35.72 4.78 -3.78
N ALA A 1011 36.99 4.39 -3.89
CA ALA A 1011 37.89 4.91 -4.91
C ALA A 1011 37.47 4.55 -6.34
N SER A 1012 36.88 3.37 -6.58
CA SER A 1012 36.46 2.94 -7.92
C SER A 1012 35.26 3.75 -8.42
N LEU A 1013 34.37 4.16 -7.50
CA LEU A 1013 33.25 5.06 -7.77
C LEU A 1013 33.67 6.55 -7.81
N GLY A 1014 34.91 6.89 -7.44
CA GLY A 1014 35.43 8.25 -7.45
C GLY A 1014 35.23 9.02 -6.14
N PHE A 1015 34.96 8.35 -5.02
CA PHE A 1015 34.67 8.95 -3.70
C PHE A 1015 35.79 8.75 -2.67
N SER A 1016 37.05 8.76 -3.11
CA SER A 1016 38.21 8.47 -2.25
C SER A 1016 38.38 9.36 -1.00
N ARG A 1017 37.74 10.53 -0.94
CA ARG A 1017 37.76 11.46 0.20
C ARG A 1017 36.56 11.30 1.13
N TYR A 1018 35.51 10.59 0.71
CA TYR A 1018 34.36 10.34 1.54
C TYR A 1018 34.69 9.19 2.49
N SER A 1019 34.78 9.48 3.78
CA SER A 1019 34.80 8.43 4.81
C SER A 1019 33.40 7.84 4.97
N TYR A 1020 33.30 6.61 5.49
CA TYR A 1020 31.99 5.99 5.72
C TYR A 1020 31.13 6.79 6.72
N THR A 1021 31.76 7.33 7.77
CA THR A 1021 31.17 8.22 8.79
C THR A 1021 32.09 9.41 9.06
N ASN A 1022 31.66 10.33 9.93
CA ASN A 1022 32.48 11.41 10.53
C ASN A 1022 32.87 12.57 9.61
N ASP A 1023 32.14 12.81 8.52
CA ASP A 1023 32.25 14.07 7.79
C ASP A 1023 31.19 15.09 8.29
N THR A 1024 31.61 16.34 8.47
CA THR A 1024 30.73 17.44 8.86
C THR A 1024 29.57 17.67 7.89
N VAL A 1025 29.75 17.33 6.60
CA VAL A 1025 28.72 17.47 5.56
C VAL A 1025 27.55 16.51 5.80
N TYR A 1026 27.80 15.34 6.40
CA TYR A 1026 26.75 14.33 6.57
C TYR A 1026 25.75 14.75 7.64
N GLY A 1027 26.25 15.39 8.71
CA GLY A 1027 25.48 15.66 9.92
C GLY A 1027 25.51 14.49 10.91
N ALA A 1028 25.07 14.75 12.14
CA ALA A 1028 25.15 13.77 13.22
C ALA A 1028 24.30 12.52 12.93
N GLY A 1029 24.88 11.34 13.20
CA GLY A 1029 24.21 10.04 13.05
C GLY A 1029 24.05 9.54 11.62
N ARG A 1030 24.61 10.24 10.62
CA ARG A 1030 24.55 9.86 9.21
C ARG A 1030 25.82 9.16 8.71
N THR A 1031 25.66 8.36 7.67
CA THR A 1031 26.73 7.67 6.96
C THR A 1031 26.79 8.14 5.51
N VAL A 1032 27.79 7.70 4.76
CA VAL A 1032 27.88 7.98 3.32
C VAL A 1032 26.64 7.46 2.54
N ASN A 1033 25.92 6.46 3.05
CA ASN A 1033 24.69 5.96 2.43
C ASN A 1033 23.56 7.01 2.39
N ASP A 1034 23.64 8.07 3.21
CA ASP A 1034 22.68 9.18 3.24
C ASP A 1034 22.97 10.28 2.20
N MET A 1035 23.93 10.04 1.29
CA MET A 1035 24.37 11.02 0.30
C MET A 1035 23.22 11.54 -0.56
N ILE A 1036 23.15 12.86 -0.69
CA ILE A 1036 22.21 13.51 -1.61
C ILE A 1036 22.61 13.24 -3.07
N GLY A 1037 21.62 13.11 -3.95
CA GLY A 1037 21.90 12.79 -5.36
C GLY A 1037 22.77 13.84 -6.06
N ASN A 1038 22.74 15.10 -5.64
CA ASN A 1038 23.56 16.16 -6.23
C ASN A 1038 25.07 15.88 -6.13
N ASP A 1039 25.54 15.50 -4.93
CA ASP A 1039 26.94 15.16 -4.67
C ASP A 1039 27.33 13.87 -5.41
N PHE A 1040 26.43 12.89 -5.38
CA PHE A 1040 26.65 11.63 -6.07
C PHE A 1040 26.83 11.84 -7.58
N LEU A 1041 25.88 12.52 -8.21
CA LEU A 1041 25.85 12.73 -9.65
C LEU A 1041 27.04 13.55 -10.13
N VAL A 1042 27.40 14.66 -9.47
CA VAL A 1042 28.52 15.50 -9.94
C VAL A 1042 29.85 14.74 -9.91
N VAL A 1043 30.05 13.87 -8.91
CA VAL A 1043 31.24 13.02 -8.81
C VAL A 1043 31.21 11.90 -9.85
N VAL A 1044 30.11 11.14 -9.91
CA VAL A 1044 30.01 9.95 -10.77
C VAL A 1044 29.97 10.30 -12.25
N LEU A 1045 29.19 11.32 -12.65
CA LEU A 1045 29.18 11.82 -14.04
C LEU A 1045 30.59 12.24 -14.47
N SER A 1046 31.31 12.96 -13.60
CA SER A 1046 32.67 13.37 -13.93
C SER A 1046 33.65 12.19 -13.99
N GLN A 1047 33.50 11.21 -13.09
CA GLN A 1047 34.35 10.02 -13.03
C GLN A 1047 34.18 9.14 -14.28
N MET A 1048 32.94 8.84 -14.67
CA MET A 1048 32.66 7.88 -15.74
C MET A 1048 32.92 8.45 -17.14
N THR A 1049 32.81 9.77 -17.31
CA THR A 1049 32.99 10.45 -18.59
C THR A 1049 34.38 11.09 -18.76
N ARG A 1050 35.09 11.35 -17.63
CA ARG A 1050 36.28 12.21 -17.55
C ARG A 1050 36.06 13.63 -18.06
N TYR A 1051 34.84 14.13 -18.00
CA TYR A 1051 34.56 15.56 -18.18
C TYR A 1051 34.27 16.19 -16.82
N ASP A 1052 34.64 17.45 -16.63
CA ASP A 1052 34.24 18.20 -15.43
C ASP A 1052 32.77 18.63 -15.53
N PHE A 1053 31.89 18.01 -14.74
CA PHE A 1053 30.44 18.33 -14.71
C PHE A 1053 30.07 19.49 -13.80
N ARG A 1054 31.00 20.10 -13.07
CA ARG A 1054 30.68 21.26 -12.21
C ARG A 1054 30.04 22.43 -12.95
N PRO A 1055 30.48 22.81 -14.17
CA PRO A 1055 29.80 23.83 -14.97
C PRO A 1055 28.38 23.42 -15.39
N TYR A 1056 28.15 22.12 -15.63
CA TYR A 1056 26.83 21.60 -15.97
C TYR A 1056 25.82 21.80 -14.84
N PHE A 1057 26.22 21.49 -13.62
CA PHE A 1057 25.39 21.69 -12.43
C PHE A 1057 25.11 23.17 -12.17
N ALA A 1058 26.12 24.03 -12.31
CA ALA A 1058 25.96 25.48 -12.17
C ALA A 1058 24.97 26.06 -13.18
N ALA A 1059 25.01 25.59 -14.43
CA ALA A 1059 24.12 26.00 -15.51
C ALA A 1059 22.64 25.61 -15.28
N HIS A 1060 22.39 24.59 -14.46
CA HIS A 1060 21.04 24.14 -14.09
C HIS A 1060 20.59 24.65 -12.71
N GLY A 1061 21.38 25.51 -12.05
CA GLY A 1061 21.08 26.00 -10.71
C GLY A 1061 21.13 24.92 -9.63
N ILE A 1062 21.99 23.91 -9.78
CA ILE A 1062 22.09 22.78 -8.87
C ILE A 1062 23.33 22.92 -8.00
N PHE A 1063 23.13 23.03 -6.70
CA PHE A 1063 24.20 23.09 -5.71
C PHE A 1063 24.63 21.71 -5.24
N TYR A 1064 25.93 21.53 -5.07
CA TYR A 1064 26.58 20.39 -4.44
C TYR A 1064 27.53 20.89 -3.35
N THR A 1065 27.93 20.00 -2.46
CA THR A 1065 28.71 20.40 -1.28
C THR A 1065 30.17 20.71 -1.62
N ALA A 1066 30.84 21.43 -0.73
CA ALA A 1066 32.28 21.69 -0.83
C ALA A 1066 33.09 20.38 -0.86
N LEU A 1067 32.65 19.34 -0.14
CA LEU A 1067 33.29 18.02 -0.19
C LEU A 1067 33.22 17.44 -1.60
N ALA A 1068 32.05 17.45 -2.24
CA ALA A 1068 31.90 17.00 -3.63
C ALA A 1068 32.78 17.82 -4.59
N ASN A 1069 32.82 19.15 -4.43
CA ASN A 1069 33.70 20.00 -5.23
C ASN A 1069 35.18 19.61 -5.11
N THR A 1070 35.66 19.38 -3.88
CA THR A 1070 37.05 18.97 -3.64
C THR A 1070 37.33 17.56 -4.13
N GLN A 1071 36.36 16.65 -4.08
CA GLN A 1071 36.46 15.30 -4.65
C GLN A 1071 36.61 15.35 -6.17
N VAL A 1072 35.74 16.10 -6.86
CA VAL A 1072 35.82 16.26 -8.33
C VAL A 1072 37.17 16.87 -8.73
N ALA A 1073 37.62 17.91 -8.01
CA ALA A 1073 38.92 18.53 -8.27
C ALA A 1073 40.10 17.56 -8.05
N ALA A 1074 40.05 16.74 -7.00
CA ALA A 1074 41.08 15.74 -6.72
C ALA A 1074 41.11 14.64 -7.79
N ASN A 1075 39.94 14.16 -8.23
CA ASN A 1075 39.87 13.19 -9.31
C ASN A 1075 40.39 13.77 -10.63
N ALA A 1076 40.01 15.01 -10.96
CA ALA A 1076 40.48 15.73 -12.14
C ALA A 1076 42.02 15.84 -12.17
N ALA A 1077 42.64 16.16 -11.02
CA ALA A 1077 44.09 16.25 -10.91
C ALA A 1077 44.78 14.89 -11.03
N SER A 1078 44.14 13.81 -10.57
CA SER A 1078 44.67 12.45 -10.60
C SER A 1078 44.65 11.81 -11.99
N VAL A 1079 43.53 11.97 -12.72
CA VAL A 1079 43.28 11.23 -13.97
C VAL A 1079 43.10 12.10 -15.21
N GLY A 1080 43.10 13.43 -15.07
CA GLY A 1080 42.94 14.39 -16.16
C GLY A 1080 41.52 14.49 -16.70
N TYR A 1081 40.74 15.48 -16.23
CA TYR A 1081 39.41 15.76 -16.77
C TYR A 1081 39.45 16.74 -17.95
N ARG A 1082 38.61 16.46 -18.94
CA ARG A 1082 38.31 17.30 -20.10
C ARG A 1082 37.28 18.37 -19.73
N THR A 1083 37.30 19.48 -20.47
CA THR A 1083 36.24 20.49 -20.41
C THR A 1083 35.00 19.98 -21.15
N LEU A 1084 33.81 20.06 -20.53
CA LEU A 1084 32.55 19.62 -21.13
C LEU A 1084 32.15 20.41 -22.39
N GLY A 1085 32.67 21.62 -22.54
CA GLY A 1085 32.17 22.58 -23.53
C GLY A 1085 30.93 23.29 -23.00
N SER A 1086 29.91 23.47 -23.84
CA SER A 1086 28.66 24.07 -23.39
C SER A 1086 27.86 23.12 -22.50
N PRO A 1087 27.37 23.59 -21.35
CA PRO A 1087 26.52 22.80 -20.46
C PRO A 1087 25.05 22.73 -20.91
N HIS A 1088 24.69 23.34 -22.04
CA HIS A 1088 23.32 23.33 -22.58
C HIS A 1088 23.24 22.57 -23.90
N ALA A 1089 22.08 21.93 -24.11
CA ALA A 1089 21.68 21.34 -25.37
C ALA A 1089 20.53 22.14 -26.02
N VAL A 1090 20.46 22.12 -27.35
CA VAL A 1090 19.38 22.74 -28.13
C VAL A 1090 18.36 21.66 -28.46
N LEU A 1091 17.23 21.64 -27.73
CA LEU A 1091 16.12 20.71 -27.96
C LEU A 1091 14.80 21.48 -27.96
N GLY A 1092 14.08 21.39 -29.08
CA GLY A 1092 12.75 21.98 -29.26
C GLY A 1092 11.66 21.09 -28.70
N ASP A 1093 10.39 21.42 -28.94
CA ASP A 1093 9.22 20.73 -28.37
C ASP A 1093 8.94 19.32 -28.94
N GLN A 1094 9.78 18.83 -29.86
CA GLN A 1094 9.61 17.55 -30.55
C GLN A 1094 10.63 16.47 -30.16
N TYR A 1095 10.26 15.21 -30.44
CA TYR A 1095 11.16 14.08 -30.42
C TYR A 1095 12.14 14.15 -31.60
N PRO A 1096 13.47 14.10 -31.42
CA PRO A 1096 14.41 14.21 -32.53
C PRO A 1096 14.27 13.05 -33.54
N LYS A 1097 14.31 13.33 -34.85
CA LYS A 1097 14.26 12.30 -35.93
C LYS A 1097 15.53 11.46 -36.01
N THR A 1098 16.68 12.08 -35.83
CA THR A 1098 17.96 11.38 -35.92
C THR A 1098 18.15 10.52 -34.69
N ASN A 1099 18.58 9.29 -34.93
CA ASN A 1099 18.93 8.36 -33.88
C ASN A 1099 20.00 9.00 -32.98
N LEU A 1100 19.83 8.91 -31.66
CA LEU A 1100 20.89 9.27 -30.70
C LEU A 1100 22.07 8.28 -30.77
N SER A 1101 22.02 7.32 -31.70
CA SER A 1101 23.16 6.58 -32.18
C SER A 1101 24.06 7.43 -33.08
N ILE A 1102 25.36 7.36 -32.82
CA ILE A 1102 26.45 8.11 -33.46
C ILE A 1102 26.23 8.37 -34.97
N THR A 1103 26.01 9.64 -35.34
CA THR A 1103 26.32 10.11 -36.70
C THR A 1103 27.71 10.76 -36.65
N PRO A 1104 28.68 10.35 -37.49
CA PRO A 1104 30.01 10.96 -37.50
C PRO A 1104 29.93 12.47 -37.78
N VAL A 1105 30.77 13.22 -37.08
CA VAL A 1105 30.96 14.66 -37.32
C VAL A 1105 31.38 14.87 -38.78
N GLY A 1106 30.53 15.53 -39.59
CA GLY A 1106 30.89 16.00 -40.94
C GLY A 1106 30.30 15.26 -42.16
N GLY A 1107 29.33 14.35 -42.02
CA GLY A 1107 28.64 13.73 -43.17
C GLY A 1107 27.60 14.62 -43.87
N SER A 1108 27.30 14.41 -45.16
CA SER A 1108 26.22 15.13 -45.86
C SER A 1108 24.86 14.86 -45.17
N GLY A 1109 24.22 15.93 -44.68
CA GLY A 1109 23.17 15.87 -43.64
C GLY A 1109 23.59 16.61 -42.35
N ALA A 1110 24.83 17.09 -42.28
CA ALA A 1110 25.43 17.85 -41.17
C ALA A 1110 24.90 19.29 -40.96
N TYR A 1111 23.73 19.65 -41.50
CA TYR A 1111 22.99 20.84 -41.06
C TYR A 1111 22.02 20.51 -39.92
N VAL A 1112 22.48 19.77 -38.92
CA VAL A 1112 21.99 19.91 -37.55
C VAL A 1112 23.19 19.73 -36.63
N THR A 1113 23.81 20.84 -36.31
CA THR A 1113 24.76 20.97 -35.21
C THR A 1113 24.09 20.54 -33.89
N ARG A 1114 24.16 19.25 -33.54
CA ARG A 1114 23.63 18.68 -32.29
C ARG A 1114 24.50 18.94 -31.05
N ASN A 1115 25.55 19.73 -31.24
CA ASN A 1115 26.47 20.22 -30.23
C ASN A 1115 26.83 21.70 -30.54
N VAL A 1116 25.84 22.54 -30.95
CA VAL A 1116 26.08 24.00 -30.85
C VAL A 1116 26.07 24.30 -29.38
N GLY A 1117 27.26 24.45 -28.81
CA GLY A 1117 27.32 25.05 -27.50
C GLY A 1117 26.70 26.44 -27.55
N ILE A 1118 25.61 26.66 -26.82
CA ILE A 1118 25.11 28.02 -26.60
C ILE A 1118 26.09 28.68 -25.63
N ASP A 1119 26.76 29.74 -26.06
CA ASP A 1119 27.59 30.56 -25.17
C ASP A 1119 26.70 31.42 -24.28
N ILE A 1120 26.16 30.81 -23.23
CA ILE A 1120 25.37 31.47 -22.20
C ILE A 1120 26.18 32.45 -21.34
N GLY A 1121 27.52 32.45 -21.43
CA GLY A 1121 28.36 33.45 -20.79
C GLY A 1121 28.25 34.82 -21.45
N ASN A 1122 27.74 34.87 -22.67
CA ASN A 1122 27.52 36.09 -23.43
C ASN A 1122 26.06 36.57 -23.29
N ALA A 1123 25.87 37.75 -22.68
CA ALA A 1123 24.57 38.39 -22.51
C ALA A 1123 23.91 38.87 -23.83
N ALA A 1124 24.59 38.72 -24.98
CA ALA A 1124 24.01 38.94 -26.30
C ALA A 1124 23.44 37.65 -26.91
N THR A 1125 23.72 36.49 -26.33
CA THR A 1125 23.30 35.19 -26.88
C THR A 1125 21.78 35.08 -26.90
N VAL A 1126 21.26 34.73 -28.07
CA VAL A 1126 19.85 34.49 -28.34
C VAL A 1126 19.60 33.01 -28.58
N TRP A 1127 18.36 32.56 -28.40
CA TRP A 1127 17.98 31.18 -28.69
C TRP A 1127 18.23 30.87 -30.17
N PRO A 1128 19.05 29.85 -30.49
CA PRO A 1128 19.40 29.54 -31.88
C PRO A 1128 18.26 28.85 -32.64
N GLY A 1129 17.24 28.36 -31.94
CA GLY A 1129 16.22 27.46 -32.49
C GLY A 1129 16.69 26.02 -32.56
N ALA A 1130 15.77 25.08 -32.44
CA ALA A 1130 15.95 23.65 -32.58
C ALA A 1130 15.39 23.16 -33.92
N ASP A 1131 16.22 22.46 -34.69
CA ASP A 1131 15.81 21.71 -35.87
C ASP A 1131 15.86 20.21 -35.54
N ASN A 1132 14.74 19.69 -35.03
CA ASN A 1132 14.63 18.29 -34.61
C ASN A 1132 14.47 17.33 -35.80
N ASP A 1133 14.06 17.89 -36.95
CA ASP A 1133 13.66 17.17 -38.15
C ASP A 1133 14.73 17.12 -39.24
N GLY A 1134 15.78 17.95 -39.11
CA GLY A 1134 16.88 18.05 -40.06
C GLY A 1134 16.48 18.62 -41.40
N ASP A 1135 15.39 19.40 -41.44
CA ASP A 1135 14.86 20.03 -42.65
C ASP A 1135 15.39 21.46 -42.86
N GLY A 1136 16.25 21.95 -41.96
CA GLY A 1136 16.85 23.27 -41.98
C GLY A 1136 15.92 24.38 -41.46
N LYS A 1137 14.77 24.06 -40.87
CA LYS A 1137 13.83 25.05 -40.32
C LYS A 1137 13.73 24.87 -38.80
N PRO A 1138 14.23 25.83 -38.01
CA PRO A 1138 14.07 25.76 -36.58
C PRO A 1138 12.60 25.93 -36.19
N GLU A 1139 12.15 25.13 -35.22
CA GLU A 1139 10.73 24.96 -34.91
C GLU A 1139 10.24 25.86 -33.76
N ASP A 1140 11.16 26.57 -33.10
CA ASP A 1140 10.91 27.33 -31.86
C ASP A 1140 11.68 28.67 -31.80
N LEU A 1141 11.02 29.71 -31.28
CA LEU A 1141 11.53 30.98 -30.72
C LEU A 1141 12.92 31.50 -31.20
N VAL A 1142 13.26 31.36 -32.47
CA VAL A 1142 14.58 31.74 -33.01
C VAL A 1142 14.85 33.22 -32.76
N GLY A 1143 16.03 33.53 -32.22
CA GLY A 1143 16.41 34.89 -31.88
C GLY A 1143 15.80 35.41 -30.57
N PHE A 1144 15.07 34.56 -29.82
CA PHE A 1144 14.51 34.94 -28.53
C PHE A 1144 15.59 35.26 -27.49
N HIS A 1145 15.30 36.24 -26.65
CA HIS A 1145 16.08 36.56 -25.46
C HIS A 1145 15.13 37.16 -24.41
N PRO A 1146 15.24 36.77 -23.12
CA PRO A 1146 14.36 37.28 -22.08
C PRO A 1146 14.44 38.80 -21.83
N LYS A 1147 15.47 39.50 -22.33
CA LYS A 1147 15.57 40.96 -22.25
C LYS A 1147 14.53 41.67 -23.12
N ASN A 1148 13.97 40.95 -24.10
CA ASN A 1148 12.92 41.45 -24.97
C ASN A 1148 11.53 41.34 -24.32
N CYS A 1149 11.43 40.75 -23.12
CA CYS A 1149 10.18 40.67 -22.39
C CYS A 1149 9.67 42.06 -21.98
N PRO A 1150 8.36 42.34 -22.07
CA PRO A 1150 7.81 43.65 -21.77
C PRO A 1150 8.11 44.10 -20.33
N GLY A 1151 8.60 45.34 -20.18
CA GLY A 1151 8.84 45.94 -18.86
C GLY A 1151 10.10 45.43 -18.13
N VAL A 1152 10.96 44.67 -18.82
CA VAL A 1152 12.20 44.13 -18.28
C VAL A 1152 13.39 45.02 -18.67
N THR A 1153 14.32 45.21 -17.73
CA THR A 1153 15.57 45.94 -17.96
C THR A 1153 16.77 45.12 -17.48
N VAL A 1154 17.96 45.40 -18.00
CA VAL A 1154 19.21 44.76 -17.56
C VAL A 1154 19.75 45.52 -16.36
N GLY A 1155 19.93 44.86 -15.22
CA GLY A 1155 20.55 45.46 -14.04
C GLY A 1155 22.04 45.74 -14.25
N ALA A 1156 22.60 46.73 -13.55
CA ALA A 1156 24.05 46.95 -13.55
C ALA A 1156 24.79 45.74 -12.96
N ALA A 1157 25.91 45.35 -13.59
CA ALA A 1157 26.73 44.20 -13.22
C ALA A 1157 27.34 44.31 -11.82
#